data_AF-A0A4Q3VK71-F1
#
_entry.id   AF-A0A4Q3VK71-F1
#
_cell.length_a   1.000
_cell.length_b   1.000
_cell.length_c   1.000
_cell.angle_alpha   90.00
_cell.angle_beta   90.00
_cell.angle_gamma   90.00
#
_symmetry.space_group_name_H-M   'P 1'
#
loop_
_entity.id
_entity.type
_entity.pdbx_description
1 polymer ?
#
loop_
_entity_poly.entity_id
_entity_poly.type
_entity_poly.pdbx_seq_one_letter_code
_entity_poly.pdbx_strand_id
1 'polypeptide(L)'
;MRSSAVAARYAHRGRRLEDPVLDNLARAVGLGGAKRAKLIGPFVHRGGNIWTVAIDPTFADSEVDPFESKLCLYENGKRLTMAHSNGSAIQVGGGGRYQHWNNALYFSTTDGSNPNTNRRTYSYDFSLGLDEWERERIARASARWKQHPAGNVFLARGGDLIAPPIVANLGLTNKCNLRCEICGSQKHLDNTGVRRRHMRYETFQQVAETLFPLLSVVELNSQGDPLLHPQIEQILEVIEFHKCDVKIQHNGTLLRDAIVDVILRQHGTISLSLDAVGSKFDEVRRGGVWSKAISGLERLIRERDPRRLTIGVYPTLTSRTIGEAMNVVKWCTERGIDEIGFHRYVPIQGSDETAPTDEAYAALCDQLREWCARNNDPLRLQFEGELLSGQHAPDRRSEYADRKKVAALYDSAKLMFPMEAKRVGGDPFSSCAAPNEYVEIGLDGQIGACCRAQDVALGYATSVESFADAWLGPNYEKLRNSLKRGATGPFSLPNCEGCVKFFAPNEAGDRRAVDYSKRDCSRDHRLEFGLGSNIQIESIQKEPGLGHAAVFPLGIDGDYELWEDERRLGPGRSEHDDIRGGGNGQYDVAPNVVHFSTSDGSDARRNGRVYTLRLRPVGRTSDPVLVEGIRKEDGLAYTAVLPVALDGDYELWEDECRLGPGRSEHDGIRAVGNGQYDVAPNVVHFSTSDGSDARRNGRVYTLRLRPVRKTSDPVLVEGIRKEEGFAYTAALPAALEGNYELWEGEQRVGPGGCYHADIRTQGEGRYHVGDGVLYFSTPDGSDARTNGRFYQLRLTP
;
A
#
# COMPACT_ATOMS: atom_id res chain seq x y z
N MET A 1 0.63 62.02 -8.57
CA MET A 1 -0.43 62.15 -7.53
C MET A 1 -0.95 60.75 -7.22
N ARG A 2 -1.16 60.47 -5.92
CA ARG A 2 -1.57 59.20 -5.28
C ARG A 2 -0.52 58.09 -5.16
N SER A 3 0.25 58.16 -4.06
CA SER A 3 0.82 57.02 -3.33
C SER A 3 1.29 57.53 -1.96
N SER A 4 0.35 57.74 -1.06
CA SER A 4 0.59 58.12 0.33
C SER A 4 -0.38 57.35 1.21
N ALA A 5 0.10 56.30 1.90
CA ALA A 5 -0.41 55.83 3.20
C ALA A 5 0.12 54.43 3.53
N VAL A 6 1.39 54.27 3.93
CA VAL A 6 1.83 53.28 4.94
C VAL A 6 3.19 53.76 5.50
N ALA A 7 3.20 54.83 6.28
CA ALA A 7 4.42 55.30 6.98
C ALA A 7 4.06 56.10 8.24
N ALA A 8 3.17 55.56 9.07
CA ALA A 8 2.84 56.17 10.35
C ALA A 8 2.34 55.12 11.35
N ARG A 9 3.27 54.53 12.11
CA ARG A 9 3.13 54.11 13.50
C ARG A 9 4.34 53.26 13.86
N TYR A 10 5.34 53.86 14.49
CA TYR A 10 6.17 53.32 15.57
C TYR A 10 7.24 54.37 15.88
N ALA A 11 6.87 55.36 16.70
CA ALA A 11 7.81 56.24 17.35
C ALA A 11 7.29 56.52 18.77
N HIS A 12 7.88 55.86 19.78
CA HIS A 12 8.16 56.52 21.05
C HIS A 12 9.16 55.75 21.94
N ARG A 13 10.27 56.47 22.22
CA ARG A 13 11.14 56.48 23.42
C ARG A 13 12.14 55.35 23.68
N GLY A 14 13.44 55.71 23.61
CA GLY A 14 14.50 55.08 24.42
C GLY A 14 15.93 55.23 23.89
N ARG A 15 16.61 56.33 24.26
CA ARG A 15 18.09 56.60 24.30
C ARG A 15 19.01 56.10 23.17
N ARG A 16 19.65 57.06 22.48
CA ARG A 16 20.86 56.88 21.66
C ARG A 16 22.02 56.33 22.50
N LEU A 17 22.54 55.17 22.13
CA LEU A 17 23.96 54.83 22.27
C LEU A 17 24.55 54.96 20.86
N GLU A 18 25.63 55.70 20.73
CA GLU A 18 26.41 55.82 19.50
C GLU A 18 27.09 54.46 19.26
N ASP A 19 26.49 53.63 18.41
CA ASP A 19 26.96 52.29 18.07
C ASP A 19 27.63 52.31 16.68
N PRO A 20 28.92 51.91 16.55
CA PRO A 20 29.61 51.79 15.26
C PRO A 20 28.93 50.82 14.25
N VAL A 21 27.89 50.09 14.66
CA VAL A 21 27.00 49.31 13.78
C VAL A 21 26.26 50.18 12.76
N LEU A 22 25.93 51.44 13.06
CA LEU A 22 25.17 52.31 12.16
C LEU A 22 25.97 52.83 10.95
N ASP A 23 27.30 52.87 11.05
CA ASP A 23 28.17 53.28 9.93
C ASP A 23 28.30 52.18 8.85
N ASN A 24 28.07 50.92 9.23
CA ASN A 24 27.94 49.83 8.26
C ASN A 24 26.57 49.83 7.56
N LEU A 25 25.52 50.37 8.19
CA LEU A 25 24.16 50.45 7.63
C LEU A 25 24.06 51.40 6.43
N ALA A 26 24.77 52.54 6.45
CA ALA A 26 24.70 53.53 5.37
C ALA A 26 25.36 53.06 4.05
N ARG A 27 26.22 52.03 4.10
CA ARG A 27 26.92 51.49 2.92
C ARG A 27 26.20 50.34 2.22
N ALA A 28 25.15 49.76 2.81
CA ALA A 28 24.44 48.60 2.27
C ALA A 28 23.21 48.97 1.41
N VAL A 29 22.60 50.15 1.62
CA VAL A 29 21.28 50.49 1.06
C VAL A 29 21.35 51.23 -0.29
N GLY A 30 22.54 51.66 -0.72
CA GLY A 30 22.73 52.30 -2.03
C GLY A 30 23.63 51.47 -2.93
N LEU A 31 23.03 50.74 -3.89
CA LEU A 31 23.49 50.43 -5.26
C LEU A 31 22.95 49.07 -5.73
N GLY A 32 22.30 49.05 -6.89
CA GLY A 32 21.87 47.82 -7.57
C GLY A 32 23.04 46.91 -7.95
N GLY A 33 22.82 45.61 -7.77
CA GLY A 33 23.81 44.52 -7.90
C GLY A 33 24.15 43.94 -6.52
N ALA A 34 23.73 42.71 -6.23
CA ALA A 34 23.84 42.08 -4.92
C ALA A 34 25.30 42.11 -4.38
N LYS A 35 25.59 43.05 -3.49
CA LYS A 35 26.91 43.21 -2.88
C LYS A 35 27.01 42.23 -1.70
N ARG A 36 27.81 41.17 -1.85
CA ARG A 36 28.07 40.20 -0.77
C ARG A 36 28.70 40.91 0.43
N ALA A 37 28.10 40.76 1.60
CA ALA A 37 28.62 41.26 2.87
C ALA A 37 29.63 40.25 3.46
N LYS A 38 30.76 40.74 3.97
CA LYS A 38 31.76 39.89 4.63
C LYS A 38 31.34 39.64 6.08
N LEU A 39 31.41 38.39 6.53
CA LEU A 39 31.27 38.06 7.95
C LEU A 39 32.59 38.37 8.66
N ILE A 40 32.48 39.13 9.75
CA ILE A 40 33.62 39.58 10.54
C ILE A 40 33.54 38.88 11.90
N GLY A 41 34.61 38.16 12.25
CA GLY A 41 34.75 37.51 13.56
C GLY A 41 35.08 38.50 14.68
N PRO A 42 35.25 38.01 15.93
CA PRO A 42 35.33 36.59 16.26
C PRO A 42 33.96 35.88 16.23
N PHE A 43 33.94 34.68 15.67
CA PHE A 43 32.80 33.78 15.70
C PHE A 43 32.76 33.06 17.06
N VAL A 44 31.58 33.00 17.68
CA VAL A 44 31.39 32.38 19.00
C VAL A 44 31.07 30.91 18.82
N HIS A 45 31.85 30.01 19.43
CA HIS A 45 31.56 28.57 19.44
C HIS A 45 30.41 28.27 20.39
N ARG A 46 29.43 27.45 19.98
CA ARG A 46 28.34 26.98 20.87
C ARG A 46 28.32 25.45 21.06
N GLY A 47 29.45 24.78 20.80
CA GLY A 47 29.60 23.33 20.97
C GLY A 47 29.42 22.52 19.67
N GLY A 48 30.04 21.34 19.58
CA GLY A 48 30.07 20.56 18.33
C GLY A 48 30.61 21.37 17.16
N ASN A 49 29.92 21.36 16.01
CA ASN A 49 30.32 22.07 14.79
C ASN A 49 29.76 23.50 14.67
N ILE A 50 29.00 24.01 15.65
CA ILE A 50 28.25 25.26 15.50
C ILE A 50 29.06 26.48 15.93
N TRP A 51 28.98 27.52 15.10
CA TRP A 51 29.55 28.84 15.30
C TRP A 51 28.47 29.88 15.09
N THR A 52 28.53 30.99 15.82
CA THR A 52 27.55 32.06 15.70
C THR A 52 28.18 33.45 15.59
N VAL A 53 27.49 34.32 14.88
CA VAL A 53 27.83 35.73 14.69
C VAL A 53 26.54 36.54 14.55
N ALA A 54 26.52 37.75 15.11
CA ALA A 54 25.39 38.66 14.98
C ALA A 54 25.31 39.19 13.54
N ILE A 55 24.12 39.16 12.95
CA ILE A 55 23.83 39.73 11.64
C ILE A 55 22.47 40.41 11.64
N ASP A 56 22.17 41.13 10.56
CA ASP A 56 20.91 41.84 10.37
C ASP A 56 19.72 40.86 10.44
N PRO A 57 18.72 41.10 11.32
CA PRO A 57 17.56 40.20 11.50
C PRO A 57 16.53 40.28 10.37
N THR A 58 16.73 41.14 9.37
CA THR A 58 15.80 41.29 8.24
C THR A 58 15.72 39.97 7.48
N PHE A 59 14.49 39.47 7.31
CA PHE A 59 14.25 38.14 6.73
C PHE A 59 15.00 37.04 7.50
N ALA A 60 15.02 37.07 8.82
CA ALA A 60 15.46 35.93 9.61
C ALA A 60 14.34 34.90 9.70
N ASP A 61 14.69 33.62 9.74
CA ASP A 61 13.72 32.59 10.09
C ASP A 61 13.22 32.83 11.53
N SER A 62 11.96 32.50 11.77
CA SER A 62 11.32 32.59 13.09
C SER A 62 10.45 31.37 13.36
N GLU A 63 9.87 31.29 14.56
CA GLU A 63 8.91 30.22 14.89
C GLU A 63 7.64 30.30 14.04
N VAL A 64 7.27 31.50 13.58
CA VAL A 64 6.07 31.76 12.79
C VAL A 64 6.34 31.62 11.29
N ASP A 65 7.54 32.02 10.85
CA ASP A 65 7.94 31.97 9.44
C ASP A 65 9.34 31.28 9.35
N PRO A 66 9.38 29.93 9.40
CA PRO A 66 10.64 29.16 9.53
C PRO A 66 11.48 29.08 8.24
N PHE A 67 10.98 29.62 7.13
CA PHE A 67 11.64 29.69 5.83
C PHE A 67 11.61 31.12 5.25
N GLU A 68 11.50 32.13 6.11
CA GLU A 68 11.53 33.53 5.67
C GLU A 68 12.90 33.92 5.10
N SER A 69 13.96 33.27 5.59
CA SER A 69 15.30 33.71 5.27
C SER A 69 15.74 33.45 3.84
N LYS A 70 16.21 34.52 3.21
CA LYS A 70 16.85 34.46 1.89
C LYS A 70 18.37 34.46 1.99
N LEU A 71 18.91 34.26 3.20
CA LEU A 71 20.34 34.33 3.42
C LEU A 71 21.05 33.18 2.69
N CYS A 72 22.02 33.53 1.86
CA CYS A 72 22.93 32.61 1.21
C CYS A 72 24.33 32.77 1.82
N LEU A 73 24.86 31.72 2.44
CA LEU A 73 26.18 31.72 3.06
C LEU A 73 27.24 31.20 2.09
N TYR A 74 28.42 31.82 2.09
CA TYR A 74 29.56 31.45 1.26
C TYR A 74 30.80 31.22 2.11
N GLU A 75 31.53 30.15 1.80
CA GLU A 75 32.87 29.85 2.31
C GLU A 75 33.87 29.91 1.15
N ASN A 76 34.88 30.79 1.25
CA ASN A 76 35.83 31.07 0.16
C ASN A 76 35.16 31.43 -1.17
N GLY A 77 34.05 32.16 -1.11
CA GLY A 77 33.26 32.54 -2.28
C GLY A 77 32.41 31.42 -2.88
N LYS A 78 32.50 30.18 -2.38
CA LYS A 78 31.64 29.06 -2.76
C LYS A 78 30.39 29.03 -1.88
N ARG A 79 29.22 28.96 -2.51
CA ARG A 79 27.93 28.87 -1.83
C ARG A 79 27.84 27.58 -1.01
N LEU A 80 27.31 27.70 0.20
CA LEU A 80 26.87 26.61 1.04
C LEU A 80 25.38 26.35 0.78
N THR A 81 25.01 25.09 0.56
CA THR A 81 23.69 24.69 0.04
C THR A 81 22.72 24.21 1.12
N MET A 82 23.14 24.29 2.39
CA MET A 82 22.46 23.70 3.55
C MET A 82 21.81 24.78 4.44
N ALA A 83 21.08 25.71 3.83
CA ALA A 83 20.31 26.74 4.53
C ALA A 83 19.15 26.13 5.32
N HIS A 84 18.54 26.91 6.23
CA HIS A 84 17.41 26.51 7.09
C HIS A 84 17.68 25.27 7.96
N SER A 85 18.96 24.97 8.22
CA SER A 85 19.36 23.84 9.05
C SER A 85 19.20 24.18 10.52
N ASN A 86 18.29 23.53 11.23
CA ASN A 86 18.15 23.77 12.67
C ASN A 86 19.48 23.57 13.45
N GLY A 87 19.58 24.16 14.64
CA GLY A 87 20.81 24.11 15.46
C GLY A 87 21.37 22.69 15.69
N SER A 88 20.53 21.67 15.84
CA SER A 88 20.97 20.27 16.02
C SER A 88 21.61 19.70 14.76
N ALA A 89 21.04 20.00 13.60
CA ALA A 89 21.59 19.65 12.30
C ALA A 89 22.97 20.28 12.11
N ILE A 90 23.12 21.56 12.45
CA ILE A 90 24.42 22.27 12.33
C ILE A 90 25.45 21.67 13.30
N GLN A 91 25.06 21.49 14.56
CA GLN A 91 25.94 21.01 15.62
C GLN A 91 26.53 19.62 15.31
N VAL A 92 25.73 18.69 14.78
CA VAL A 92 26.17 17.31 14.48
C VAL A 92 26.65 17.14 13.06
N GLY A 93 25.79 17.50 12.12
CA GLY A 93 26.03 17.24 10.70
C GLY A 93 27.19 18.08 10.19
N GLY A 94 27.39 19.28 10.76
CA GLY A 94 28.39 20.23 10.29
C GLY A 94 28.26 20.43 8.79
N GLY A 95 29.40 20.40 8.08
CA GLY A 95 29.41 20.24 6.63
C GLY A 95 28.89 21.46 5.88
N GLY A 96 28.97 22.65 6.47
CA GLY A 96 28.47 23.88 5.86
C GLY A 96 26.98 24.14 6.08
N ARG A 97 26.33 23.44 7.02
CA ARG A 97 24.96 23.75 7.48
C ARG A 97 24.89 25.11 8.15
N TYR A 98 23.80 25.84 7.93
CA TYR A 98 23.56 27.13 8.55
C TYR A 98 22.08 27.48 8.68
N GLN A 99 21.80 28.44 9.56
CA GLN A 99 20.49 29.01 9.84
C GLN A 99 20.65 30.48 10.21
N HIS A 100 19.83 31.32 9.59
CA HIS A 100 19.69 32.72 9.97
C HIS A 100 18.43 32.84 10.85
N TRP A 101 18.63 33.03 12.16
CA TRP A 101 17.55 32.99 13.14
C TRP A 101 17.62 34.20 14.07
N ASN A 102 16.53 34.94 14.19
CA ASN A 102 16.48 36.21 14.89
C ASN A 102 17.61 37.16 14.44
N ASN A 103 18.51 37.57 15.33
CA ASN A 103 19.60 38.51 15.05
C ASN A 103 20.97 37.82 14.86
N ALA A 104 20.98 36.53 14.55
CA ALA A 104 22.22 35.76 14.48
C ALA A 104 22.22 34.75 13.33
N LEU A 105 23.41 34.57 12.76
CA LEU A 105 23.73 33.44 11.90
C LEU A 105 24.33 32.35 12.76
N TYR A 106 23.79 31.15 12.64
CA TYR A 106 24.36 29.93 13.17
C TYR A 106 24.89 29.14 11.98
N PHE A 107 26.14 28.71 12.00
CA PHE A 107 26.72 27.97 10.88
C PHE A 107 27.82 27.01 11.33
N SER A 108 28.16 26.09 10.43
CA SER A 108 29.33 25.23 10.52
C SER A 108 30.23 25.46 9.31
N THR A 109 31.52 25.22 9.48
CA THR A 109 32.46 25.19 8.34
C THR A 109 32.31 23.88 7.58
N THR A 110 32.73 23.85 6.31
CA THR A 110 32.50 22.66 5.45
C THR A 110 33.22 21.40 5.92
N ASP A 111 34.29 21.55 6.71
CA ASP A 111 35.13 20.47 7.24
C ASP A 111 35.17 20.44 8.78
N GLY A 112 34.35 21.25 9.45
CA GLY A 112 34.31 21.35 10.92
C GLY A 112 35.48 22.13 11.54
N SER A 113 36.38 22.71 10.75
CA SER A 113 37.48 23.54 11.26
C SER A 113 36.99 24.83 11.95
N ASN A 114 37.78 25.37 12.88
CA ASN A 114 37.46 26.62 13.57
C ASN A 114 37.55 27.82 12.60
N PRO A 115 36.44 28.56 12.34
CA PRO A 115 36.40 29.67 11.39
C PRO A 115 37.23 30.89 11.82
N ASN A 116 37.61 30.99 13.11
CA ASN A 116 38.51 32.06 13.58
C ASN A 116 39.98 31.80 13.21
N THR A 117 40.37 30.56 12.93
CA THR A 117 41.78 30.18 12.73
C THR A 117 42.04 29.46 11.41
N ASN A 118 41.01 28.99 10.70
CA ASN A 118 41.15 28.20 9.48
C ASN A 118 41.53 29.00 8.22
N ARG A 119 41.73 30.33 8.36
CA ARG A 119 42.14 31.26 7.28
C ARG A 119 41.16 31.33 6.09
N ARG A 120 39.93 30.85 6.25
CA ARG A 120 38.89 30.95 5.22
C ARG A 120 38.17 32.30 5.30
N THR A 121 37.55 32.69 4.20
CA THR A 121 36.70 33.87 4.15
C THR A 121 35.24 33.47 4.14
N TYR A 122 34.43 34.19 4.92
CA TYR A 122 33.01 33.95 5.05
C TYR A 122 32.27 35.21 4.59
N SER A 123 31.26 35.03 3.75
CA SER A 123 30.42 36.13 3.27
C SER A 123 28.98 35.67 3.07
N TYR A 124 28.04 36.60 3.05
CA TYR A 124 26.63 36.30 2.82
C TYR A 124 25.97 37.36 1.93
N ASP A 125 24.84 36.99 1.33
CA ASP A 125 23.89 37.89 0.70
C ASP A 125 22.47 37.35 0.92
N PHE A 126 21.45 38.04 0.39
CA PHE A 126 20.05 37.62 0.50
C PHE A 126 19.49 37.07 -0.84
N SER A 127 20.31 36.32 -1.58
CA SER A 127 19.95 35.79 -2.91
C SER A 127 19.35 34.38 -2.92
N LEU A 128 19.14 33.74 -1.77
CA LEU A 128 18.61 32.37 -1.71
C LEU A 128 17.17 32.33 -2.27
N GLY A 129 16.97 31.54 -3.32
CA GLY A 129 15.64 31.18 -3.83
C GLY A 129 15.19 29.83 -3.27
N LEU A 130 13.97 29.78 -2.73
CA LEU A 130 13.41 28.55 -2.14
C LEU A 130 13.37 27.38 -3.14
N ASP A 131 12.98 27.61 -4.39
CA ASP A 131 12.96 26.55 -5.41
C ASP A 131 14.35 25.99 -5.73
N GLU A 132 15.38 26.83 -5.67
CA GLU A 132 16.76 26.40 -5.86
C GLU A 132 17.26 25.61 -4.66
N TRP A 133 16.97 26.09 -3.45
CA TRP A 133 17.24 25.38 -2.21
C TRP A 133 16.61 23.99 -2.20
N GLU A 134 15.36 23.87 -2.67
CA GLU A 134 14.64 22.60 -2.74
C GLU A 134 15.27 21.64 -3.74
N ARG A 135 15.64 22.11 -4.94
CA ARG A 135 16.38 21.28 -5.90
C ARG A 135 17.69 20.77 -5.31
N GLU A 136 18.43 21.61 -4.58
CA GLU A 136 19.65 21.21 -3.90
C GLU A 136 19.39 20.20 -2.78
N ARG A 137 18.29 20.36 -2.02
CA ARG A 137 17.87 19.42 -0.96
C ARG A 137 17.52 18.05 -1.54
N ILE A 138 16.67 18.01 -2.57
CA ILE A 138 16.29 16.78 -3.27
C ILE A 138 17.54 16.09 -3.82
N ALA A 139 18.43 16.80 -4.52
CA ALA A 139 19.64 16.22 -5.10
C ALA A 139 20.55 15.56 -4.05
N ARG A 140 20.66 16.15 -2.85
CA ARG A 140 21.41 15.54 -1.73
C ARG A 140 20.72 14.30 -1.18
N ALA A 141 19.41 14.38 -0.99
CA ALA A 141 18.61 13.28 -0.43
C ALA A 141 18.54 12.08 -1.40
N SER A 142 18.40 12.33 -2.70
CA SER A 142 18.34 11.33 -3.76
C SER A 142 19.69 10.67 -4.03
N ALA A 143 20.80 11.40 -3.89
CA ALA A 143 22.15 10.85 -4.01
C ALA A 143 22.43 9.68 -3.04
N ARG A 144 21.64 9.53 -1.98
CA ARG A 144 21.76 8.41 -1.02
C ARG A 144 21.51 7.05 -1.64
N TRP A 145 20.75 6.94 -2.74
CA TRP A 145 20.59 5.65 -3.44
C TRP A 145 21.92 5.02 -3.84
N LYS A 146 22.95 5.83 -4.12
CA LYS A 146 24.31 5.37 -4.42
C LYS A 146 24.97 4.61 -3.27
N GLN A 147 24.45 4.73 -2.05
CA GLN A 147 24.93 4.04 -0.85
C GLN A 147 24.26 2.67 -0.67
N HIS A 148 23.18 2.38 -1.41
CA HIS A 148 22.55 1.07 -1.40
C HIS A 148 23.37 0.07 -2.24
N PRO A 149 23.54 -1.20 -1.80
CA PRO A 149 24.23 -2.22 -2.60
C PRO A 149 23.65 -2.39 -4.01
N ALA A 150 22.32 -2.28 -4.14
CA ALA A 150 21.58 -2.29 -5.41
C ALA A 150 21.20 -0.88 -5.92
N GLY A 151 22.02 0.14 -5.63
CA GLY A 151 21.73 1.54 -5.98
C GLY A 151 21.46 1.81 -7.46
N ASN A 152 22.10 1.03 -8.35
CA ASN A 152 21.86 1.08 -9.79
C ASN A 152 20.41 0.77 -10.19
N VAL A 153 19.74 -0.14 -9.46
CA VAL A 153 18.33 -0.52 -9.73
C VAL A 153 17.40 0.66 -9.49
N PHE A 154 17.62 1.41 -8.41
CA PHE A 154 16.86 2.62 -8.06
C PHE A 154 17.17 3.78 -9.02
N LEU A 155 18.45 4.01 -9.32
CA LEU A 155 18.85 5.09 -10.24
C LEU A 155 18.28 4.88 -11.65
N ALA A 156 18.20 3.64 -12.13
CA ALA A 156 17.57 3.32 -13.41
C ALA A 156 16.07 3.62 -13.47
N ARG A 157 15.42 3.84 -12.32
CA ARG A 157 13.98 4.11 -12.16
C ARG A 157 13.69 5.55 -11.71
N GLY A 158 14.62 6.47 -11.91
CA GLY A 158 14.45 7.88 -11.52
C GLY A 158 14.76 8.16 -10.04
N GLY A 159 15.50 7.27 -9.38
CA GLY A 159 15.96 7.49 -8.01
C GLY A 159 16.84 8.74 -7.84
N ASP A 160 17.40 9.32 -8.90
CA ASP A 160 18.12 10.59 -8.85
C ASP A 160 17.20 11.81 -8.60
N LEU A 161 15.89 11.66 -8.79
CA LEU A 161 14.89 12.71 -8.58
C LEU A 161 14.10 12.53 -7.27
N ILE A 162 14.06 11.32 -6.72
CA ILE A 162 13.23 10.97 -5.56
C ILE A 162 14.11 10.35 -4.48
N ALA A 163 14.03 10.85 -3.26
CA ALA A 163 14.82 10.34 -2.15
C ALA A 163 14.39 8.93 -1.72
N PRO A 164 15.31 8.12 -1.17
CA PRO A 164 14.94 6.92 -0.43
C PRO A 164 14.23 7.28 0.86
N PRO A 165 13.33 6.42 1.37
CA PRO A 165 12.82 6.60 2.72
C PRO A 165 13.96 6.56 3.75
N ILE A 166 13.75 7.24 4.86
CA ILE A 166 14.66 7.28 6.02
C ILE A 166 14.04 6.64 7.25
N VAL A 167 12.72 6.51 7.27
CA VAL A 167 11.98 5.84 8.34
C VAL A 167 11.08 4.77 7.71
N ALA A 168 11.10 3.57 8.28
CA ALA A 168 10.07 2.57 8.00
C ALA A 168 9.39 2.15 9.29
N ASN A 169 8.07 2.02 9.26
CA ASN A 169 7.33 1.37 10.32
C ASN A 169 6.90 -0.02 9.87
N LEU A 170 7.24 -1.03 10.67
CA LEU A 170 7.00 -2.43 10.35
C LEU A 170 5.88 -2.98 11.22
N GLY A 171 4.79 -3.41 10.58
CA GLY A 171 3.83 -4.33 11.18
C GLY A 171 4.46 -5.71 11.31
N LEU A 172 5.03 -6.02 12.48
CA LEU A 172 5.55 -7.37 12.75
C LEU A 172 4.43 -8.35 13.11
N THR A 173 3.37 -7.87 13.76
CA THR A 173 2.23 -8.70 14.14
C THR A 173 1.00 -7.85 14.34
N ASN A 174 -0.16 -8.41 14.02
CA ASN A 174 -1.45 -7.84 14.39
C ASN A 174 -2.05 -8.51 15.64
N LYS A 175 -1.26 -9.34 16.36
CA LYS A 175 -1.64 -9.92 17.64
C LYS A 175 -1.32 -8.95 18.77
N CYS A 176 -2.23 -8.86 19.73
CA CYS A 176 -1.98 -8.21 21.01
C CYS A 176 -2.55 -9.07 22.13
N ASN A 177 -1.83 -9.15 23.25
CA ASN A 177 -2.26 -9.85 24.45
C ASN A 177 -3.23 -9.01 25.31
N LEU A 178 -3.43 -7.73 24.96
CA LEU A 178 -4.40 -6.84 25.60
C LEU A 178 -5.62 -6.56 24.71
N ARG A 179 -6.69 -6.05 25.32
CA ARG A 179 -7.91 -5.55 24.65
C ARG A 179 -8.28 -4.17 25.22
N CYS A 180 -7.35 -3.23 25.13
CA CYS A 180 -7.53 -1.87 25.65
C CYS A 180 -8.82 -1.24 25.14
N GLU A 181 -9.50 -0.46 25.99
CA GLU A 181 -10.79 0.15 25.62
C GLU A 181 -10.69 1.11 24.44
N ILE A 182 -9.55 1.83 24.35
CA ILE A 182 -9.18 2.73 23.24
C ILE A 182 -8.80 2.02 21.94
N CYS A 183 -8.57 0.69 21.95
CA CYS A 183 -7.90 0.01 20.83
C CYS A 183 -8.85 -0.23 19.66
N GLY A 184 -8.82 0.65 18.66
CA GLY A 184 -9.55 0.43 17.40
C GLY A 184 -9.05 -0.78 16.61
N SER A 185 -7.74 -1.08 16.63
CA SER A 185 -7.16 -2.16 15.82
C SER A 185 -7.63 -3.55 16.27
N GLN A 186 -7.48 -3.92 17.55
CA GLN A 186 -7.88 -5.24 18.01
C GLN A 186 -9.39 -5.46 17.91
N LYS A 187 -10.19 -4.42 18.19
CA LYS A 187 -11.65 -4.47 18.00
C LYS A 187 -12.03 -4.61 16.54
N HIS A 188 -11.34 -3.92 15.62
CA HIS A 188 -11.52 -4.12 14.19
C HIS A 188 -11.27 -5.58 13.80
N LEU A 189 -10.14 -6.17 14.20
CA LEU A 189 -9.84 -7.58 13.93
C LEU A 189 -10.89 -8.54 14.51
N ASP A 190 -11.40 -8.27 15.72
CA ASP A 190 -12.47 -9.06 16.34
C ASP A 190 -13.79 -8.96 15.56
N ASN A 191 -14.13 -7.76 15.07
CA ASN A 191 -15.38 -7.51 14.34
C ASN A 191 -15.35 -8.01 12.90
N THR A 192 -14.20 -7.89 12.21
CA THR A 192 -14.07 -8.30 10.80
C THR A 192 -13.67 -9.76 10.65
N GLY A 193 -13.05 -10.36 11.67
CA GLY A 193 -12.49 -11.71 11.57
C GLY A 193 -11.21 -11.77 10.75
N VAL A 194 -10.56 -10.63 10.46
CA VAL A 194 -9.23 -10.59 9.84
C VAL A 194 -8.27 -11.49 10.64
N ARG A 195 -7.54 -12.34 9.91
CA ARG A 195 -6.68 -13.35 10.52
C ARG A 195 -5.55 -12.71 11.33
N ARG A 196 -5.43 -13.15 12.58
CA ARG A 196 -4.31 -12.80 13.45
C ARG A 196 -3.07 -13.63 13.14
N ARG A 197 -1.96 -12.97 12.78
CA ARG A 197 -0.70 -13.61 12.44
C ARG A 197 0.52 -12.73 12.74
N HIS A 198 1.68 -13.32 12.54
CA HIS A 198 2.96 -12.63 12.55
C HIS A 198 3.43 -12.50 11.10
N MET A 199 4.22 -11.47 10.83
CA MET A 199 5.08 -11.43 9.65
C MET A 199 5.96 -12.69 9.67
N ARG A 200 6.21 -13.28 8.50
CA ARG A 200 7.18 -14.39 8.42
C ARG A 200 8.59 -13.84 8.55
N TYR A 201 9.49 -14.57 9.21
CA TYR A 201 10.86 -14.10 9.39
C TYR A 201 11.58 -13.92 8.05
N GLU A 202 11.29 -14.78 7.07
CA GLU A 202 11.84 -14.68 5.72
C GLU A 202 11.38 -13.39 5.01
N THR A 203 10.11 -13.01 5.20
CA THR A 203 9.56 -11.74 4.70
C THR A 203 10.24 -10.55 5.38
N PHE A 204 10.47 -10.62 6.70
CA PHE A 204 11.23 -9.58 7.41
C PHE A 204 12.66 -9.44 6.86
N GLN A 205 13.35 -10.56 6.60
CA GLN A 205 14.70 -10.54 6.03
C GLN A 205 14.73 -9.86 4.65
N GLN A 206 13.78 -10.19 3.78
CA GLN A 206 13.63 -9.56 2.47
C GLN A 206 13.41 -8.04 2.57
N VAL A 207 12.56 -7.61 3.50
CA VAL A 207 12.30 -6.18 3.78
C VAL A 207 13.56 -5.50 4.31
N ALA A 208 14.28 -6.15 5.23
CA ALA A 208 15.51 -5.62 5.81
C ALA A 208 16.60 -5.44 4.74
N GLU A 209 16.84 -6.44 3.89
CA GLU A 209 17.78 -6.37 2.77
C GLU A 209 17.42 -5.25 1.78
N THR A 210 16.13 -5.03 1.55
CA THR A 210 15.62 -4.04 0.60
C THR A 210 15.72 -2.60 1.12
N LEU A 211 15.50 -2.36 2.42
CA LEU A 211 15.34 -1.01 2.96
C LEU A 211 16.44 -0.59 3.95
N PHE A 212 16.87 -1.50 4.83
CA PHE A 212 17.70 -1.14 5.99
C PHE A 212 19.07 -0.57 5.63
N PRO A 213 19.69 -0.82 4.45
CA PRO A 213 20.93 -0.12 4.09
C PRO A 213 20.80 1.42 4.09
N LEU A 214 19.60 1.97 3.85
CA LEU A 214 19.37 3.42 3.77
C LEU A 214 18.48 4.00 4.88
N LEU A 215 17.74 3.15 5.60
CA LEU A 215 16.91 3.58 6.71
C LEU A 215 17.75 4.06 7.88
N SER A 216 17.33 5.18 8.47
CA SER A 216 17.86 5.71 9.71
C SER A 216 17.07 5.23 10.92
N VAL A 217 15.76 5.06 10.79
CA VAL A 217 14.86 4.63 11.87
C VAL A 217 13.98 3.47 11.41
N VAL A 218 13.86 2.46 12.27
CA VAL A 218 12.88 1.38 12.16
C VAL A 218 11.90 1.50 13.33
N GLU A 219 10.63 1.74 13.01
CA GLU A 219 9.55 1.82 13.97
C GLU A 219 8.80 0.48 14.03
N LEU A 220 8.43 0.05 15.23
CA LEU A 220 7.69 -1.19 15.49
C LEU A 220 6.38 -0.82 16.21
N ASN A 221 5.46 -0.17 15.48
CA ASN A 221 4.33 0.56 16.08
C ASN A 221 2.94 0.18 15.49
N SER A 222 2.79 -0.97 14.82
CA SER A 222 1.59 -1.27 14.03
C SER A 222 0.76 -2.47 14.48
N GLN A 223 -0.57 -2.26 14.59
CA GLN A 223 -1.70 -3.20 14.79
C GLN A 223 -1.71 -4.07 16.06
N GLY A 224 -0.56 -4.60 16.46
CA GLY A 224 -0.39 -5.48 17.60
C GLY A 224 0.65 -4.98 18.59
N ASP A 225 1.12 -5.89 19.46
CA ASP A 225 2.30 -5.65 20.26
C ASP A 225 3.51 -6.32 19.60
N PRO A 226 4.55 -5.58 19.17
CA PRO A 226 5.66 -6.14 18.41
C PRO A 226 6.44 -7.20 19.19
N LEU A 227 6.45 -7.13 20.53
CA LEU A 227 7.20 -8.07 21.37
C LEU A 227 6.55 -9.46 21.44
N LEU A 228 5.36 -9.66 20.85
CA LEU A 228 4.75 -10.97 20.65
C LEU A 228 5.31 -11.74 19.46
N HIS A 229 6.13 -11.13 18.61
CA HIS A 229 6.71 -11.83 17.48
C HIS A 229 7.66 -12.94 17.97
N PRO A 230 7.50 -14.21 17.50
CA PRO A 230 8.28 -15.33 18.03
C PRO A 230 9.80 -15.17 17.84
N GLN A 231 10.22 -14.47 16.78
CA GLN A 231 11.61 -14.14 16.47
C GLN A 231 11.97 -12.66 16.75
N ILE A 232 11.35 -12.03 17.74
CA ILE A 232 11.63 -10.60 18.04
C ILE A 232 13.10 -10.34 18.38
N GLU A 233 13.77 -11.28 19.04
CA GLU A 233 15.19 -11.17 19.40
C GLU A 233 16.06 -11.07 18.15
N GLN A 234 15.86 -11.97 17.17
CA GLN A 234 16.57 -11.95 15.88
C GLN A 234 16.24 -10.70 15.06
N ILE A 235 15.00 -10.21 15.12
CA ILE A 235 14.60 -8.98 14.42
C ILE A 235 15.39 -7.77 14.95
N LEU A 236 15.46 -7.62 16.28
CA LEU A 236 16.22 -6.53 16.91
C LEU A 236 17.73 -6.65 16.64
N GLU A 237 18.28 -7.86 16.54
CA GLU A 237 19.66 -8.08 16.13
C GLU A 237 19.94 -7.63 14.69
N VAL A 238 19.01 -7.86 13.76
CA VAL A 238 19.13 -7.38 12.38
C VAL A 238 19.07 -5.85 12.32
N ILE A 239 18.18 -5.22 13.11
CA ILE A 239 18.10 -3.75 13.20
C ILE A 239 19.42 -3.17 13.75
N GLU A 240 19.97 -3.77 14.80
CA GLU A 240 21.28 -3.41 15.37
C GLU A 240 22.40 -3.57 14.32
N PHE A 241 22.45 -4.69 13.60
CA PHE A 241 23.44 -4.98 12.57
C PHE A 241 23.43 -3.93 11.46
N HIS A 242 22.24 -3.55 11.00
CA HIS A 242 22.07 -2.49 10.00
C HIS A 242 22.22 -1.09 10.54
N LYS A 243 22.45 -0.95 11.85
CA LYS A 243 22.73 0.33 12.48
C LYS A 243 21.59 1.34 12.30
N CYS A 244 20.37 0.87 12.50
CA CYS A 244 19.18 1.71 12.50
C CYS A 244 18.80 2.06 13.95
N ASP A 245 18.26 3.26 14.17
CA ASP A 245 17.56 3.57 15.42
C ASP A 245 16.26 2.78 15.47
N VAL A 246 15.99 2.13 16.59
CA VAL A 246 14.71 1.45 16.82
C VAL A 246 13.76 2.36 17.59
N LYS A 247 12.49 2.40 17.17
CA LYS A 247 11.40 2.90 18.02
C LYS A 247 10.40 1.79 18.27
N ILE A 248 10.23 1.42 19.53
CA ILE A 248 9.33 0.33 19.93
C ILE A 248 8.17 0.92 20.73
N GLN A 249 6.94 0.75 20.26
CA GLN A 249 5.76 0.97 21.09
C GLN A 249 5.31 -0.36 21.70
N HIS A 250 5.28 -0.41 23.03
CA HIS A 250 4.97 -1.62 23.78
C HIS A 250 3.92 -1.35 24.85
N ASN A 251 3.09 -2.34 25.17
CA ASN A 251 2.05 -2.23 26.19
C ASN A 251 2.55 -2.44 27.64
N GLY A 252 3.82 -2.80 27.82
CA GLY A 252 4.51 -2.96 29.11
C GLY A 252 4.56 -4.40 29.64
N THR A 253 3.73 -5.30 29.15
CA THR A 253 3.50 -6.62 29.81
C THR A 253 4.44 -7.75 29.36
N LEU A 254 5.35 -7.51 28.40
CA LEU A 254 6.21 -8.54 27.79
C LEU A 254 7.71 -8.28 27.96
N LEU A 255 8.10 -7.34 28.83
CA LEU A 255 9.49 -7.05 29.17
C LEU A 255 10.11 -8.13 30.08
N ARG A 256 10.22 -9.35 29.58
CA ARG A 256 10.95 -10.46 30.21
C ARG A 256 12.46 -10.26 30.07
N ASP A 257 13.25 -10.91 30.93
CA ASP A 257 14.71 -10.71 31.00
C ASP A 257 15.43 -10.85 29.65
N ALA A 258 15.15 -11.91 28.89
CA ALA A 258 15.75 -12.12 27.57
C ALA A 258 15.48 -10.97 26.59
N ILE A 259 14.28 -10.39 26.63
CA ILE A 259 13.91 -9.27 25.76
C ILE A 259 14.60 -7.98 26.21
N VAL A 260 14.69 -7.76 27.52
CA VAL A 260 15.44 -6.62 28.08
C VAL A 260 16.91 -6.67 27.66
N ASP A 261 17.55 -7.84 27.68
CA ASP A 261 18.93 -8.02 27.23
C ASP A 261 19.14 -7.57 25.78
N VAL A 262 18.22 -7.93 24.88
CA VAL A 262 18.31 -7.53 23.47
C VAL A 262 17.99 -6.04 23.29
N ILE A 263 17.02 -5.50 24.01
CA ILE A 263 16.66 -4.07 23.96
C ILE A 263 17.82 -3.19 24.46
N LEU A 264 18.53 -3.59 25.51
CA LEU A 264 19.70 -2.86 26.03
C LEU A 264 20.83 -2.71 25.00
N ARG A 265 20.89 -3.60 24.00
CA ARG A 265 21.80 -3.50 22.85
C ARG A 265 21.30 -2.58 21.74
N GLN A 266 20.10 -2.04 21.80
CA GLN A 266 19.58 -1.18 20.74
C GLN A 266 20.02 0.27 20.92
N HIS A 267 19.88 1.08 19.86
CA HIS A 267 19.93 2.54 19.92
C HIS A 267 18.56 3.07 19.52
N GLY A 268 17.99 4.04 20.25
CA GLY A 268 16.67 4.58 19.92
C GLY A 268 15.76 4.80 21.14
N THR A 269 14.48 4.49 20.98
CA THR A 269 13.45 4.74 22.00
C THR A 269 12.56 3.50 22.19
N ILE A 270 12.26 3.17 23.43
CA ILE A 270 11.13 2.31 23.77
C ILE A 270 10.07 3.11 24.52
N SER A 271 8.86 3.11 24.00
CA SER A 271 7.74 3.88 24.55
C SER A 271 6.67 2.94 25.07
N LEU A 272 6.29 3.13 26.34
CA LEU A 272 5.18 2.41 26.93
C LEU A 272 3.87 3.13 26.69
N SER A 273 2.89 2.39 26.17
CA SER A 273 1.52 2.87 26.06
C SER A 273 0.82 2.78 27.43
N LEU A 274 1.00 3.82 28.24
CA LEU A 274 0.57 3.89 29.63
C LEU A 274 -0.29 5.15 29.85
N ASP A 275 -1.61 4.99 29.86
CA ASP A 275 -2.56 6.11 29.97
C ASP A 275 -2.87 6.51 31.41
N ALA A 276 -2.58 5.61 32.36
CA ALA A 276 -2.83 5.76 33.78
C ALA A 276 -1.90 4.85 34.59
N VAL A 277 -1.82 5.06 35.90
CA VAL A 277 -1.00 4.27 36.83
C VAL A 277 -1.86 3.43 37.77
N GLY A 278 -1.31 2.32 38.30
CA GLY A 278 -1.97 1.50 39.30
C GLY A 278 -3.25 0.81 38.79
N SER A 279 -4.28 0.71 39.64
CA SER A 279 -5.53 0.01 39.29
C SER A 279 -6.26 0.62 38.09
N LYS A 280 -6.05 1.92 37.81
CA LYS A 280 -6.66 2.57 36.66
C LYS A 280 -6.05 2.10 35.34
N PHE A 281 -4.78 1.71 35.34
CA PHE A 281 -4.16 1.02 34.19
C PHE A 281 -4.88 -0.30 33.90
N ASP A 282 -5.06 -1.15 34.91
CA ASP A 282 -5.71 -2.46 34.78
C ASP A 282 -7.13 -2.35 34.23
N GLU A 283 -7.85 -1.29 34.63
CA GLU A 283 -9.21 -0.98 34.18
C GLU A 283 -9.26 -0.62 32.68
N VAL A 284 -8.41 0.30 32.19
CA VAL A 284 -8.51 0.84 30.83
C VAL A 284 -7.70 0.04 29.79
N ARG A 285 -6.65 -0.65 30.25
CA ARG A 285 -5.80 -1.55 29.46
C ARG A 285 -6.21 -3.00 29.71
N ARG A 286 -7.47 -3.37 29.41
CA ARG A 286 -8.06 -4.69 29.71
C ARG A 286 -7.11 -5.85 29.38
N GLY A 287 -6.86 -6.71 30.37
CA GLY A 287 -5.89 -7.80 30.32
C GLY A 287 -4.49 -7.43 30.81
N GLY A 288 -4.24 -6.14 31.03
CA GLY A 288 -3.04 -5.60 31.64
C GLY A 288 -3.09 -5.79 33.15
N VAL A 289 -1.93 -6.10 33.74
CA VAL A 289 -1.76 -6.16 35.18
C VAL A 289 -0.59 -5.26 35.52
N TRP A 290 -0.86 -4.18 36.25
CA TRP A 290 0.09 -3.12 36.56
C TRP A 290 1.41 -3.66 37.11
N SER A 291 1.34 -4.59 38.07
CA SER A 291 2.54 -5.20 38.68
C SER A 291 3.41 -5.96 37.67
N LYS A 292 2.83 -6.54 36.62
CA LYS A 292 3.56 -7.19 35.53
C LYS A 292 4.10 -6.18 34.52
N ALA A 293 3.36 -5.10 34.28
CA ALA A 293 3.76 -4.07 33.32
C ALA A 293 5.02 -3.30 33.75
N ILE A 294 5.29 -3.24 35.07
CA ILE A 294 6.38 -2.44 35.62
C ILE A 294 7.65 -3.24 35.96
N SER A 295 7.57 -4.55 36.20
CA SER A 295 8.72 -5.32 36.71
C SER A 295 9.90 -5.37 35.73
N GLY A 296 9.63 -5.58 34.45
CA GLY A 296 10.66 -5.56 33.40
C GLY A 296 11.17 -4.15 33.09
N LEU A 297 10.30 -3.15 33.24
CA LEU A 297 10.63 -1.76 33.04
C LEU A 297 11.64 -1.26 34.08
N GLU A 298 11.48 -1.62 35.36
CA GLU A 298 12.42 -1.21 36.42
C GLU A 298 13.85 -1.67 36.14
N ARG A 299 14.01 -2.89 35.60
CA ARG A 299 15.30 -3.39 35.15
C ARG A 299 15.85 -2.56 34.00
N LEU A 300 15.05 -2.32 32.97
CA LEU A 300 15.45 -1.53 31.82
C LEU A 300 15.82 -0.09 32.21
N ILE A 301 15.09 0.50 33.15
CA ILE A 301 15.38 1.83 33.68
C ILE A 301 16.78 1.87 34.30
N ARG A 302 17.09 0.87 35.13
CA ARG A 302 18.35 0.78 35.88
C ARG A 302 19.57 0.48 34.99
N GLU A 303 19.40 -0.35 33.97
CA GLU A 303 20.51 -0.91 33.19
C GLU A 303 20.79 -0.19 31.86
N ARG A 304 19.84 0.60 31.34
CA ARG A 304 20.06 1.34 30.09
C ARG A 304 21.11 2.44 30.24
N ASP A 305 21.78 2.75 29.15
CA ASP A 305 22.41 4.07 28.97
C ASP A 305 21.39 5.03 28.33
N PRO A 306 20.91 6.08 29.05
CA PRO A 306 19.95 7.04 28.51
C PRO A 306 20.45 7.84 27.30
N ARG A 307 21.77 7.86 27.04
CA ARG A 307 22.36 8.48 25.82
C ARG A 307 22.14 7.62 24.59
N ARG A 308 21.99 6.31 24.76
CA ARG A 308 21.80 5.32 23.68
C ARG A 308 20.34 4.94 23.50
N LEU A 309 19.64 4.66 24.60
CA LEU A 309 18.27 4.18 24.61
C LEU A 309 17.45 4.99 25.62
N THR A 310 16.43 5.72 25.15
CA THR A 310 15.49 6.36 26.06
C THR A 310 14.25 5.51 26.29
N ILE A 311 13.63 5.73 27.43
CA ILE A 311 12.34 5.21 27.79
C ILE A 311 11.33 6.36 27.77
N GLY A 312 10.29 6.20 26.96
CA GLY A 312 9.17 7.11 26.88
C GLY A 312 7.89 6.51 27.44
N VAL A 313 6.93 7.37 27.75
CA VAL A 313 5.53 7.01 28.04
C VAL A 313 4.62 7.78 27.08
N TYR A 314 3.67 7.10 26.45
CA TYR A 314 2.86 7.63 25.35
C TYR A 314 1.34 7.49 25.63
N PRO A 315 0.82 8.25 26.60
CA PRO A 315 -0.59 8.23 27.01
C PRO A 315 -1.53 8.80 25.93
N THR A 316 -2.62 8.07 25.68
CA THR A 316 -3.79 8.55 24.94
C THR A 316 -4.87 8.99 25.94
N LEU A 317 -5.23 10.27 25.88
CA LEU A 317 -6.11 10.90 26.85
C LEU A 317 -7.58 10.79 26.43
N THR A 318 -8.36 9.98 27.15
CA THR A 318 -9.81 9.87 27.02
C THR A 318 -10.49 10.61 28.18
N SER A 319 -11.82 10.76 28.12
CA SER A 319 -12.59 11.33 29.24
C SER A 319 -12.36 10.59 30.55
N ARG A 320 -12.00 9.30 30.49
CA ARG A 320 -11.73 8.45 31.67
C ARG A 320 -10.30 8.54 32.18
N THR A 321 -9.34 8.97 31.35
CA THR A 321 -7.90 8.96 31.70
C THR A 321 -7.29 10.35 31.80
N ILE A 322 -7.96 11.41 31.31
CA ILE A 322 -7.42 12.77 31.37
C ILE A 322 -7.10 13.23 32.80
N GLY A 323 -7.89 12.82 33.80
CA GLY A 323 -7.63 13.09 35.21
C GLY A 323 -6.39 12.39 35.79
N GLU A 324 -5.89 11.34 35.13
CA GLU A 324 -4.71 10.58 35.55
C GLU A 324 -3.40 11.14 35.01
N ALA A 325 -3.45 12.11 34.08
CA ALA A 325 -2.26 12.65 33.42
C ALA A 325 -1.20 13.12 34.43
N MET A 326 -1.60 13.82 35.48
CA MET A 326 -0.67 14.28 36.53
C MET A 326 -0.11 13.14 37.38
N ASN A 327 -0.84 12.04 37.56
CA ASN A 327 -0.34 10.86 38.27
C ASN A 327 0.74 10.16 37.43
N VAL A 328 0.53 10.08 36.11
CA VAL A 328 1.55 9.58 35.16
C VAL A 328 2.81 10.45 35.22
N VAL A 329 2.67 11.78 35.18
CA VAL A 329 3.81 12.71 35.28
C VAL A 329 4.64 12.47 36.54
N LYS A 330 3.98 12.42 37.71
CA LYS A 330 4.65 12.17 39.00
C LYS A 330 5.37 10.82 39.01
N TRP A 331 4.66 9.76 38.60
CA TRP A 331 5.18 8.41 38.59
C TRP A 331 6.41 8.24 37.67
N CYS A 332 6.37 8.85 36.48
CA CYS A 332 7.47 8.87 35.52
C CYS A 332 8.69 9.61 36.10
N THR A 333 8.46 10.76 36.73
CA THR A 333 9.51 11.58 37.34
C THR A 333 10.24 10.83 38.44
N GLU A 334 9.49 10.20 39.34
CA GLU A 334 10.05 9.41 40.46
C GLU A 334 10.93 8.24 40.01
N ARG A 335 10.75 7.76 38.78
CA ARG A 335 11.44 6.57 38.23
C ARG A 335 12.52 6.92 37.21
N GLY A 336 12.72 8.18 36.88
CA GLY A 336 13.69 8.59 35.87
C GLY A 336 13.33 8.13 34.46
N ILE A 337 12.05 8.23 34.09
CA ILE A 337 11.59 8.13 32.71
C ILE A 337 12.05 9.39 31.94
N ASP A 338 12.50 9.23 30.70
CA ASP A 338 13.12 10.30 29.94
C ASP A 338 12.09 11.25 29.31
N GLU A 339 10.96 10.70 28.83
CA GLU A 339 9.94 11.51 28.16
C GLU A 339 8.50 11.03 28.34
N ILE A 340 7.57 11.98 28.26
CA ILE A 340 6.12 11.74 28.18
C ILE A 340 5.56 12.49 26.98
N GLY A 341 4.84 11.80 26.11
CA GLY A 341 4.06 12.38 25.02
C GLY A 341 2.58 12.17 25.23
N PHE A 342 1.85 13.24 25.59
CA PHE A 342 0.39 13.21 25.69
C PHE A 342 -0.26 13.42 24.33
N HIS A 343 -1.25 12.60 24.01
CA HIS A 343 -2.03 12.70 22.78
C HIS A 343 -3.52 12.79 23.08
N ARG A 344 -4.19 13.65 22.33
CA ARG A 344 -5.65 13.66 22.30
C ARG A 344 -6.15 12.35 21.73
N TYR A 345 -7.17 11.81 22.37
CA TYR A 345 -7.88 10.67 21.80
C TYR A 345 -8.66 11.11 20.56
N VAL A 346 -8.32 10.51 19.41
CA VAL A 346 -9.07 10.63 18.17
C VAL A 346 -10.00 9.42 18.08
N PRO A 347 -11.33 9.60 18.14
CA PRO A 347 -12.26 8.49 18.10
C PRO A 347 -12.04 7.61 16.87
N ILE A 348 -11.87 6.32 17.12
CA ILE A 348 -11.73 5.30 16.07
C ILE A 348 -12.99 4.44 16.08
N GLN A 349 -13.43 3.99 14.90
CA GLN A 349 -14.62 3.15 14.76
C GLN A 349 -14.54 1.91 15.68
N GLY A 350 -15.56 1.73 16.53
CA GLY A 350 -15.68 0.61 17.46
C GLY A 350 -15.04 0.81 18.83
N SER A 351 -14.44 1.96 19.14
CA SER A 351 -13.97 2.26 20.50
C SER A 351 -15.13 2.69 21.42
N ASP A 352 -15.08 2.28 22.69
CA ASP A 352 -16.10 2.60 23.72
C ASP A 352 -15.73 3.87 24.52
N GLU A 353 -14.64 4.52 24.13
CA GLU A 353 -14.10 5.70 24.79
C GLU A 353 -14.60 6.99 24.13
N THR A 354 -14.74 8.03 24.95
CA THR A 354 -15.10 9.38 24.49
C THR A 354 -13.91 10.32 24.60
N ALA A 355 -13.85 11.29 23.69
CA ALA A 355 -12.86 12.35 23.75
C ALA A 355 -13.25 13.37 24.85
N PRO A 356 -12.28 13.83 25.66
CA PRO A 356 -12.41 15.04 26.47
C PRO A 356 -12.79 16.26 25.62
N THR A 357 -13.37 17.27 26.26
CA THR A 357 -13.65 18.55 25.60
C THR A 357 -12.37 19.33 25.31
N ASP A 358 -12.40 20.26 24.36
CA ASP A 358 -11.26 21.14 24.05
C ASP A 358 -10.81 21.93 25.29
N GLU A 359 -11.76 22.38 26.13
CA GLU A 359 -11.46 23.09 27.37
C GLU A 359 -10.72 22.20 28.38
N ALA A 360 -11.08 20.92 28.47
CA ALA A 360 -10.40 19.98 29.36
C ALA A 360 -8.95 19.72 28.92
N TYR A 361 -8.72 19.61 27.60
CA TYR A 361 -7.37 19.50 27.05
C TYR A 361 -6.54 20.77 27.28
N ALA A 362 -7.12 21.95 27.06
CA ALA A 362 -6.46 23.22 27.31
C ALA A 362 -6.06 23.37 28.79
N ALA A 363 -6.99 23.08 29.70
CA ALA A 363 -6.74 23.13 31.14
C ALA A 363 -5.62 22.17 31.59
N LEU A 364 -5.60 20.94 31.05
CA LEU A 364 -4.50 20.01 31.31
C LEU A 364 -3.17 20.55 30.76
N CYS A 365 -3.15 21.09 29.54
CA CYS A 365 -1.94 21.64 28.94
C CYS A 365 -1.33 22.75 29.81
N ASP A 366 -2.16 23.67 30.31
CA ASP A 366 -1.73 24.73 31.25
C ASP A 366 -1.21 24.14 32.56
N GLN A 367 -1.91 23.16 33.13
CA GLN A 367 -1.47 22.46 34.34
C GLN A 367 -0.10 21.78 34.16
N LEU A 368 0.14 21.16 33.00
CA LEU A 368 1.42 20.53 32.66
C LEU A 368 2.53 21.57 32.56
N ARG A 369 2.29 22.71 31.89
CA ARG A 369 3.27 23.83 31.80
C ARG A 369 3.62 24.39 33.18
N GLU A 370 2.61 24.66 34.01
CA GLU A 370 2.82 25.15 35.37
C GLU A 370 3.58 24.15 36.25
N TRP A 371 3.32 22.84 36.06
CA TRP A 371 4.05 21.80 36.78
C TRP A 371 5.50 21.73 36.33
N CYS A 372 5.77 21.75 35.01
CA CYS A 372 7.11 21.79 34.43
C CYS A 372 7.93 22.97 35.00
N ALA A 373 7.37 24.18 34.95
CA ALA A 373 8.01 25.39 35.45
C ALA A 373 8.32 25.32 36.96
N ARG A 374 7.41 24.76 37.77
CA ARG A 374 7.62 24.62 39.23
C ARG A 374 8.65 23.56 39.61
N ASN A 375 8.83 22.53 38.78
CA ASN A 375 9.71 21.40 39.08
C ASN A 375 11.03 21.45 38.29
N ASN A 376 11.33 22.60 37.67
CA ASN A 376 12.55 22.83 36.89
C ASN A 376 12.73 21.79 35.77
N ASP A 377 11.64 21.51 35.05
CA ASP A 377 11.60 20.62 33.89
C ASP A 377 12.32 19.29 34.12
N PRO A 378 11.79 18.37 34.95
CA PRO A 378 12.53 17.18 35.37
C PRO A 378 12.63 16.09 34.29
N LEU A 379 11.79 16.15 33.25
CA LEU A 379 11.79 15.24 32.10
C LEU A 379 11.25 15.96 30.87
N ARG A 380 11.43 15.36 29.69
CA ARG A 380 10.89 15.90 28.43
C ARG A 380 9.38 15.65 28.33
N LEU A 381 8.59 16.71 28.44
CA LEU A 381 7.13 16.63 28.45
C LEU A 381 6.53 17.29 27.20
N GLN A 382 5.73 16.54 26.46
CA GLN A 382 5.07 17.01 25.24
C GLN A 382 3.55 16.79 25.29
N PHE A 383 2.80 17.67 24.61
CA PHE A 383 1.38 17.51 24.35
C PHE A 383 1.11 17.75 22.87
N GLU A 384 0.59 16.74 22.15
CA GLU A 384 0.37 16.79 20.68
C GLU A 384 1.62 17.22 19.88
N GLY A 385 2.81 16.85 20.36
CA GLY A 385 4.08 17.21 19.74
C GLY A 385 4.59 18.61 20.11
N GLU A 386 3.80 19.43 20.80
CA GLU A 386 4.28 20.67 21.42
C GLU A 386 5.14 20.32 22.64
N LEU A 387 6.35 20.87 22.71
CA LEU A 387 7.24 20.72 23.86
C LEU A 387 6.83 21.69 24.97
N LEU A 388 6.38 21.16 26.11
CA LEU A 388 5.92 21.95 27.26
C LEU A 388 7.02 22.18 28.31
N SER A 389 8.05 21.34 28.33
CA SER A 389 9.21 21.44 29.23
C SER A 389 10.43 22.04 28.54
N GLY A 390 11.33 22.72 29.27
CA GLY A 390 12.66 23.11 28.76
C GLY A 390 13.61 21.95 28.43
N GLN A 391 13.27 20.71 28.80
CA GLN A 391 14.10 19.53 28.49
C GLN A 391 14.05 19.15 27.02
N HIS A 392 15.24 19.02 26.45
CA HIS A 392 15.42 18.51 25.10
C HIS A 392 15.75 17.02 25.17
N ALA A 393 15.33 16.26 24.15
CA ALA A 393 15.70 14.86 24.07
C ALA A 393 17.23 14.75 24.15
N PRO A 394 17.78 13.77 24.89
CA PRO A 394 19.21 13.61 24.99
C PRO A 394 19.81 13.55 23.59
N ASP A 395 20.87 14.32 23.40
CA ASP A 395 21.67 14.33 22.20
C ASP A 395 22.33 12.94 22.10
N ARG A 396 21.68 12.01 21.41
CA ARG A 396 22.21 10.66 21.15
C ARG A 396 23.34 10.68 20.11
N ARG A 397 23.88 11.86 19.81
CA ARG A 397 24.51 12.15 18.52
C ARG A 397 25.97 11.70 18.40
N SER A 398 26.59 11.27 19.49
CA SER A 398 27.92 10.63 19.52
C SER A 398 27.89 9.10 19.40
N GLU A 399 26.75 8.46 19.63
CA GLU A 399 26.62 6.99 19.79
C GLU A 399 25.72 6.33 18.75
N TYR A 400 25.24 7.12 17.77
CA TYR A 400 24.45 6.60 16.68
C TYR A 400 25.14 5.45 15.96
N ALA A 401 24.31 4.52 15.55
CA ALA A 401 24.77 3.33 14.88
C ALA A 401 25.46 3.65 13.53
N ASP A 402 25.05 4.71 12.80
CA ASP A 402 25.77 5.25 11.62
C ASP A 402 25.60 6.79 11.44
N ARG A 403 26.72 7.54 11.42
CA ARG A 403 26.73 9.01 11.24
C ARG A 403 26.13 9.50 9.93
N LYS A 404 26.20 8.73 8.83
CA LYS A 404 25.61 9.12 7.54
C LYS A 404 24.08 9.04 7.58
N LYS A 405 23.54 8.01 8.22
CA LYS A 405 22.09 7.84 8.44
C LYS A 405 21.52 8.95 9.32
N VAL A 406 22.30 9.38 10.31
CA VAL A 406 21.96 10.50 11.20
C VAL A 406 21.90 11.82 10.46
N ALA A 407 22.92 12.11 9.64
CA ALA A 407 22.93 13.31 8.84
C ALA A 407 21.68 13.39 7.94
N ALA A 408 21.23 12.25 7.40
CA ALA A 408 20.02 12.19 6.59
C ALA A 408 18.73 12.56 7.38
N LEU A 409 18.63 12.20 8.66
CA LEU A 409 17.49 12.62 9.51
C LEU A 409 17.44 14.14 9.69
N TYR A 410 18.59 14.81 9.71
CA TYR A 410 18.67 16.25 9.86
C TYR A 410 18.38 17.03 8.59
N ASP A 411 18.53 16.38 7.44
CA ASP A 411 18.26 16.95 6.12
C ASP A 411 16.81 16.71 5.64
N SER A 412 16.03 16.02 6.49
CA SER A 412 14.67 15.57 6.22
C SER A 412 13.61 16.57 6.70
N ALA A 413 12.45 16.55 6.03
CA ALA A 413 11.25 17.22 6.50
C ALA A 413 10.78 16.53 7.78
N LYS A 414 10.85 17.23 8.92
CA LYS A 414 10.68 16.68 10.27
C LYS A 414 9.32 16.01 10.58
N LEU A 415 8.42 15.87 9.61
CA LEU A 415 7.02 15.51 9.85
C LEU A 415 6.53 14.39 8.94
N MET A 416 5.99 13.36 9.59
CA MET A 416 5.34 12.21 8.96
C MET A 416 3.81 12.33 8.95
N PHE A 417 3.28 13.53 9.15
CA PHE A 417 1.86 13.83 9.14
C PHE A 417 1.61 15.25 8.59
N PRO A 418 0.38 15.58 8.18
CA PRO A 418 0.10 16.88 7.60
C PRO A 418 0.34 18.04 8.56
N MET A 419 0.89 19.15 8.09
CA MET A 419 1.07 20.37 8.89
C MET A 419 0.92 21.63 8.05
N GLU A 420 0.40 22.67 8.70
CA GLU A 420 0.36 24.05 8.19
C GLU A 420 1.77 24.57 7.85
N ALA A 421 1.92 25.31 6.74
CA ALA A 421 3.22 25.79 6.28
C ALA A 421 3.95 26.67 7.31
N LYS A 422 3.18 27.42 8.10
CA LYS A 422 3.68 28.41 9.08
C LYS A 422 3.87 27.86 10.49
N ARG A 423 3.67 26.56 10.71
CA ARG A 423 3.99 25.95 12.01
C ARG A 423 5.46 25.56 12.06
N VAL A 424 6.04 25.60 13.25
CA VAL A 424 7.41 25.10 13.50
C VAL A 424 7.53 23.66 12.99
N GLY A 425 8.40 23.45 11.99
CA GLY A 425 8.64 22.15 11.38
C GLY A 425 7.83 21.85 10.11
N GLY A 426 6.87 22.69 9.73
CA GLY A 426 6.09 22.54 8.50
C GLY A 426 6.96 22.60 7.25
N ASP A 427 6.75 21.69 6.28
CA ASP A 427 7.49 21.69 5.01
C ASP A 427 6.92 22.76 4.07
N PRO A 428 7.73 23.61 3.41
CA PRO A 428 7.21 24.70 2.58
C PRO A 428 6.67 24.24 1.22
N PHE A 429 6.95 23.01 0.78
CA PHE A 429 6.56 22.48 -0.53
C PHE A 429 5.43 21.45 -0.46
N SER A 430 5.28 20.77 0.67
CA SER A 430 4.31 19.70 0.87
C SER A 430 3.52 19.90 2.16
N SER A 431 2.20 19.72 2.08
CA SER A 431 1.34 19.67 3.26
C SER A 431 1.65 18.48 4.16
N CYS A 432 2.17 17.37 3.59
CA CYS A 432 2.62 16.17 4.30
C CYS A 432 3.84 15.57 3.57
N ALA A 433 4.92 15.29 4.30
CA ALA A 433 6.15 14.73 3.74
C ALA A 433 6.29 13.20 3.92
N ALA A 434 5.31 12.53 4.56
CA ALA A 434 5.32 11.08 4.75
C ALA A 434 5.67 10.28 3.48
N PRO A 435 5.03 10.48 2.31
CA PRO A 435 5.35 9.67 1.12
C PRO A 435 6.71 10.00 0.47
N ASN A 436 7.48 10.94 1.02
CA ASN A 436 8.84 11.26 0.58
C ASN A 436 9.91 10.61 1.45
N GLU A 437 9.60 10.32 2.72
CA GLU A 437 10.61 10.01 3.74
C GLU A 437 10.22 8.82 4.64
N TYR A 438 8.94 8.45 4.67
CA TYR A 438 8.34 7.37 5.45
C TYR A 438 7.81 6.25 4.55
N VAL A 439 7.93 5.02 5.00
CA VAL A 439 7.20 3.89 4.43
C VAL A 439 6.57 3.03 5.52
N GLU A 440 5.33 2.61 5.30
CA GLU A 440 4.64 1.66 6.16
C GLU A 440 4.73 0.27 5.54
N ILE A 441 5.10 -0.75 6.31
CA ILE A 441 5.23 -2.13 5.82
C ILE A 441 4.27 -3.05 6.59
N GLY A 442 3.39 -3.73 5.86
CA GLY A 442 2.45 -4.72 6.40
C GLY A 442 3.07 -6.11 6.59
N LEU A 443 2.26 -7.06 7.09
CA LEU A 443 2.72 -8.40 7.53
C LEU A 443 3.34 -9.25 6.40
N ASP A 444 2.98 -9.00 5.14
CA ASP A 444 3.48 -9.73 3.96
C ASP A 444 4.52 -8.91 3.19
N GLY A 445 5.00 -7.80 3.76
CA GLY A 445 5.93 -6.89 3.11
C GLY A 445 5.25 -5.87 2.18
N GLN A 446 3.92 -5.84 2.12
CA GLN A 446 3.19 -4.84 1.35
C GLN A 446 3.48 -3.43 1.86
N ILE A 447 3.62 -2.47 0.96
CA ILE A 447 3.93 -1.07 1.32
C ILE A 447 2.65 -0.23 1.33
N GLY A 448 2.45 0.53 2.38
CA GLY A 448 1.42 1.56 2.50
C GLY A 448 2.00 2.96 2.40
N ALA A 449 1.15 3.94 2.05
CA ALA A 449 1.55 5.34 1.96
C ALA A 449 2.01 5.92 3.30
N CYS A 450 1.32 5.56 4.39
CA CYS A 450 1.64 5.96 5.76
C CYS A 450 0.86 5.09 6.77
N CYS A 451 1.04 5.37 8.07
CA CYS A 451 0.34 4.67 9.16
C CYS A 451 -1.19 4.77 9.10
N ARG A 452 -1.74 5.74 8.36
CA ARG A 452 -3.19 5.94 8.17
C ARG A 452 -3.74 5.29 6.92
N ALA A 453 -2.89 4.76 6.04
CA ALA A 453 -3.25 4.15 4.75
C ALA A 453 -2.70 2.71 4.64
N GLN A 454 -2.77 1.96 5.74
CA GLN A 454 -2.35 0.55 5.83
C GLN A 454 -3.27 -0.40 5.05
N ASP A 455 -4.50 0.04 4.79
CA ASP A 455 -5.53 -0.67 4.04
C ASP A 455 -5.31 -0.64 2.53
N VAL A 456 -4.34 0.15 2.06
CA VAL A 456 -4.02 0.33 0.65
C VAL A 456 -2.58 -0.10 0.39
N ALA A 457 -2.43 -1.30 -0.19
CA ALA A 457 -1.16 -1.78 -0.70
C ALA A 457 -0.79 -1.06 -2.01
N LEU A 458 0.35 -0.35 -2.00
CA LEU A 458 0.90 0.35 -3.17
C LEU A 458 1.99 -0.47 -3.90
N GLY A 459 2.36 -1.62 -3.36
CA GLY A 459 3.43 -2.50 -3.84
C GLY A 459 3.98 -3.36 -2.71
N TYR A 460 5.17 -3.93 -2.89
CA TYR A 460 5.83 -4.79 -1.89
C TYR A 460 7.31 -4.42 -1.73
N ALA A 461 7.82 -4.58 -0.51
CA ALA A 461 9.23 -4.40 -0.14
C ALA A 461 9.97 -5.74 -0.03
N THR A 462 9.43 -6.82 -0.62
CA THR A 462 10.01 -8.16 -0.58
C THR A 462 11.17 -8.36 -1.58
N SER A 463 11.42 -7.38 -2.45
CA SER A 463 12.63 -7.29 -3.25
C SER A 463 12.94 -5.83 -3.60
N VAL A 464 14.19 -5.57 -3.99
CA VAL A 464 14.66 -4.25 -4.45
C VAL A 464 13.86 -3.77 -5.66
N GLU A 465 13.64 -4.64 -6.65
CA GLU A 465 12.91 -4.30 -7.88
C GLU A 465 11.46 -3.94 -7.58
N SER A 466 10.76 -4.79 -6.80
CA SER A 466 9.35 -4.55 -6.46
C SER A 466 9.18 -3.27 -5.66
N PHE A 467 10.09 -3.00 -4.72
CA PHE A 467 10.07 -1.77 -3.96
C PHE A 467 10.34 -0.55 -4.83
N ALA A 468 11.34 -0.63 -5.72
CA ALA A 468 11.69 0.46 -6.62
C ALA A 468 10.55 0.79 -7.60
N ASP A 469 9.93 -0.24 -8.21
CA ASP A 469 8.80 -0.10 -9.12
C ASP A 469 7.61 0.59 -8.43
N ALA A 470 7.41 0.33 -7.13
CA ALA A 470 6.33 0.93 -6.36
C ALA A 470 6.68 2.35 -5.87
N TRP A 471 7.79 2.54 -5.16
CA TRP A 471 8.19 3.81 -4.54
C TRP A 471 8.51 4.92 -5.54
N LEU A 472 9.08 4.55 -6.70
CA LEU A 472 9.40 5.46 -7.80
C LEU A 472 8.32 5.44 -8.89
N GLY A 473 7.28 4.63 -8.70
CA GLY A 473 6.21 4.43 -9.66
C GLY A 473 5.11 5.49 -9.63
N PRO A 474 4.14 5.37 -10.56
CA PRO A 474 3.10 6.37 -10.78
C PRO A 474 2.19 6.58 -9.57
N ASN A 475 1.95 5.55 -8.76
CA ASN A 475 1.09 5.69 -7.57
C ASN A 475 1.69 6.63 -6.52
N TYR A 476 2.96 6.46 -6.19
CA TYR A 476 3.64 7.36 -5.26
C TYR A 476 3.82 8.75 -5.87
N GLU A 477 4.05 8.86 -7.19
CA GLU A 477 4.08 10.15 -7.87
C GLU A 477 2.76 10.92 -7.73
N LYS A 478 1.62 10.28 -8.06
CA LYS A 478 0.27 10.85 -7.89
C LYS A 478 0.01 11.28 -6.46
N LEU A 479 0.36 10.41 -5.50
CA LEU A 479 0.22 10.69 -4.06
C LEU A 479 1.03 11.92 -3.63
N ARG A 480 2.33 11.97 -3.95
CA ARG A 480 3.22 13.10 -3.62
C ARG A 480 2.72 14.40 -4.26
N ASN A 481 2.32 14.35 -5.53
CA ASN A 481 1.78 15.51 -6.25
C ASN A 481 0.48 16.02 -5.62
N SER A 482 -0.41 15.13 -5.17
CA SER A 482 -1.65 15.53 -4.50
C SER A 482 -1.43 16.22 -3.15
N LEU A 483 -0.26 16.02 -2.51
CA LEU A 483 0.08 16.58 -1.21
C LEU A 483 0.96 17.84 -1.29
N LYS A 484 1.42 18.23 -2.48
CA LYS A 484 2.14 19.49 -2.70
C LYS A 484 1.28 20.69 -2.30
N ARG A 485 1.91 21.72 -1.71
CA ARG A 485 1.23 22.99 -1.43
C ARG A 485 0.87 23.67 -2.75
N GLY A 486 -0.32 24.24 -2.80
CA GLY A 486 -0.89 24.82 -4.02
C GLY A 486 -1.50 23.81 -5.00
N ALA A 487 -1.49 22.50 -4.70
CA ALA A 487 -2.22 21.52 -5.50
C ALA A 487 -3.74 21.77 -5.43
N THR A 488 -4.38 21.84 -6.60
CA THR A 488 -5.83 22.14 -6.72
C THR A 488 -6.70 20.90 -6.95
N GLY A 489 -6.08 19.78 -7.37
CA GLY A 489 -6.77 18.51 -7.62
C GLY A 489 -7.17 17.76 -6.36
N PRO A 490 -7.98 16.69 -6.49
CA PRO A 490 -8.37 15.84 -5.38
C PRO A 490 -7.16 15.18 -4.70
N PHE A 491 -7.35 14.74 -3.45
CA PHE A 491 -6.38 13.87 -2.78
C PHE A 491 -6.42 12.48 -3.41
N SER A 492 -5.27 11.85 -3.64
CA SER A 492 -5.23 10.49 -4.20
C SER A 492 -5.79 9.43 -3.24
N LEU A 493 -5.79 9.68 -1.93
CA LEU A 493 -6.31 8.76 -0.92
C LEU A 493 -7.35 9.45 -0.01
N PRO A 494 -8.47 8.77 0.34
CA PRO A 494 -9.42 9.23 1.36
C PRO A 494 -8.75 9.48 2.72
N ASN A 495 -7.77 8.66 3.06
CA ASN A 495 -6.99 8.75 4.30
C ASN A 495 -6.21 10.09 4.37
N CYS A 496 -5.72 10.57 3.22
CA CYS A 496 -5.07 11.88 3.11
C CYS A 496 -6.06 13.02 3.33
N GLU A 497 -7.25 12.96 2.73
CA GLU A 497 -8.29 13.98 2.95
C GLU A 497 -8.61 14.12 4.46
N GLY A 498 -8.86 13.00 5.15
CA GLY A 498 -9.16 13.02 6.58
C GLY A 498 -8.01 13.58 7.42
N CYS A 499 -6.77 13.18 7.13
CA CYS A 499 -5.60 13.65 7.88
C CYS A 499 -5.32 15.13 7.65
N VAL A 500 -5.35 15.61 6.40
CA VAL A 500 -5.06 17.02 6.09
C VAL A 500 -6.15 17.90 6.69
N LYS A 501 -7.44 17.53 6.59
CA LYS A 501 -8.53 18.27 7.25
C LYS A 501 -8.38 18.36 8.77
N PHE A 502 -7.82 17.33 9.40
CA PHE A 502 -7.62 17.30 10.84
C PHE A 502 -6.39 18.10 11.29
N PHE A 503 -5.23 17.85 10.68
CA PHE A 503 -3.95 18.42 11.15
C PHE A 503 -3.54 19.74 10.45
N ALA A 504 -4.02 19.98 9.24
CA ALA A 504 -3.71 21.15 8.42
C ALA A 504 -4.97 21.68 7.71
N PRO A 505 -6.02 22.07 8.45
CA PRO A 505 -7.31 22.43 7.87
C PRO A 505 -7.24 23.60 6.87
N ASN A 506 -6.32 24.56 7.03
CA ASN A 506 -6.21 25.66 6.06
C ASN A 506 -5.63 25.19 4.73
N GLU A 507 -4.81 24.14 4.73
CA GLU A 507 -4.23 23.51 3.55
C GLU A 507 -5.23 22.58 2.85
N ALA A 508 -6.17 21.99 3.59
CA ALA A 508 -7.20 21.12 3.04
C ALA A 508 -8.18 21.89 2.12
N GLY A 509 -8.66 23.05 2.60
CA GLY A 509 -9.75 23.79 1.96
C GLY A 509 -10.95 22.90 1.67
N ASP A 510 -11.57 23.08 0.50
CA ASP A 510 -12.71 22.28 0.05
C ASP A 510 -12.34 20.99 -0.71
N ARG A 511 -11.05 20.67 -0.81
CA ARG A 511 -10.58 19.50 -1.57
C ARG A 511 -11.16 18.20 -1.00
N ARG A 512 -11.44 17.26 -1.91
CA ARG A 512 -11.95 15.92 -1.60
C ARG A 512 -11.01 14.87 -2.18
N ALA A 513 -11.00 13.68 -1.62
CA ALA A 513 -10.30 12.56 -2.21
C ALA A 513 -10.99 12.07 -3.47
N VAL A 514 -10.25 11.32 -4.28
CA VAL A 514 -10.79 10.56 -5.40
C VAL A 514 -11.87 9.61 -4.88
N ASP A 515 -13.04 9.64 -5.54
CA ASP A 515 -14.14 8.71 -5.27
C ASP A 515 -13.93 7.43 -6.09
N TYR A 516 -13.29 6.45 -5.47
CA TYR A 516 -12.94 5.19 -6.12
C TYR A 516 -14.15 4.31 -6.49
N SER A 517 -15.34 4.62 -5.95
CA SER A 517 -16.59 3.93 -6.31
C SER A 517 -17.09 4.26 -7.72
N LYS A 518 -16.60 5.36 -8.31
CA LYS A 518 -16.97 5.82 -9.65
C LYS A 518 -15.84 5.54 -10.64
N ARG A 519 -16.19 5.01 -11.82
CA ARG A 519 -15.22 4.77 -12.92
C ARG A 519 -14.73 6.05 -13.62
N ASP A 520 -15.45 7.17 -13.45
CA ASP A 520 -15.26 8.40 -14.25
C ASP A 520 -14.47 9.51 -13.51
N CYS A 521 -13.71 9.16 -12.48
CA CYS A 521 -12.85 10.11 -11.79
C CYS A 521 -11.56 10.41 -12.60
N SER A 522 -11.03 11.64 -12.49
CA SER A 522 -9.77 12.05 -13.16
C SER A 522 -8.66 10.99 -13.01
N ARG A 523 -8.23 10.44 -14.15
CA ARG A 523 -7.15 9.43 -14.23
C ARG A 523 -5.83 9.93 -13.62
N ASP A 524 -5.61 11.23 -13.61
CA ASP A 524 -4.35 11.84 -13.16
C ASP A 524 -4.16 11.74 -11.64
N HIS A 525 -5.23 11.53 -10.87
CA HIS A 525 -5.17 11.45 -9.41
C HIS A 525 -5.54 10.06 -8.86
N ARG A 526 -6.22 9.24 -9.67
CA ARG A 526 -6.63 7.89 -9.32
C ARG A 526 -5.41 6.97 -9.26
N LEU A 527 -5.22 6.32 -8.12
CA LEU A 527 -4.21 5.28 -7.93
C LEU A 527 -4.65 3.96 -8.59
N GLU A 528 -3.68 3.16 -9.00
CA GLU A 528 -3.88 1.88 -9.66
C GLU A 528 -3.57 0.75 -8.68
N PHE A 529 -4.54 -0.12 -8.40
CA PHE A 529 -4.39 -1.20 -7.44
C PHE A 529 -3.77 -2.45 -8.10
N GLY A 530 -2.83 -3.10 -7.40
CA GLY A 530 -2.42 -4.47 -7.74
C GLY A 530 -1.72 -4.66 -9.09
N LEU A 531 -1.06 -3.63 -9.63
CA LEU A 531 -0.33 -3.74 -10.90
C LEU A 531 0.59 -4.98 -10.93
N GLY A 532 0.20 -5.99 -11.71
CA GLY A 532 1.00 -7.17 -12.04
C GLY A 532 1.31 -8.14 -10.90
N SER A 533 0.67 -8.03 -9.73
CA SER A 533 0.98 -8.86 -8.55
C SER A 533 -0.24 -9.58 -7.98
N ASN A 534 0.01 -10.76 -7.38
CA ASN A 534 -1.02 -11.51 -6.67
C ASN A 534 -1.47 -10.71 -5.43
N ILE A 535 -2.78 -10.63 -5.21
CA ILE A 535 -3.37 -9.83 -4.13
C ILE A 535 -4.00 -10.77 -3.11
N GLN A 536 -3.37 -10.89 -1.94
CA GLN A 536 -3.95 -11.65 -0.85
C GLN A 536 -5.11 -10.88 -0.21
N ILE A 537 -6.25 -11.54 -0.04
CA ILE A 537 -7.44 -10.97 0.57
C ILE A 537 -7.36 -11.11 2.09
N GLU A 538 -7.17 -9.99 2.79
CA GLU A 538 -7.02 -9.99 4.26
C GLU A 538 -8.33 -9.74 5.00
N SER A 539 -9.16 -8.83 4.48
CA SER A 539 -10.40 -8.38 5.12
C SER A 539 -11.60 -8.94 4.40
N ILE A 540 -12.23 -9.94 5.03
CA ILE A 540 -13.36 -10.67 4.47
C ILE A 540 -14.58 -10.40 5.37
N GLN A 541 -15.64 -9.87 4.78
CA GLN A 541 -16.94 -9.69 5.40
C GLN A 541 -17.82 -10.90 5.10
N LYS A 542 -18.67 -11.28 6.06
CA LYS A 542 -19.65 -12.34 5.84
C LYS A 542 -20.93 -11.75 5.28
N GLU A 543 -21.41 -12.33 4.19
CA GLU A 543 -22.73 -12.04 3.64
C GLU A 543 -23.75 -13.12 4.07
N PRO A 544 -25.07 -12.90 3.84
CA PRO A 544 -26.07 -13.94 4.06
C PRO A 544 -25.73 -15.26 3.34
N GLY A 545 -26.14 -16.38 3.95
CA GLY A 545 -25.90 -17.71 3.37
C GLY A 545 -24.42 -18.09 3.35
N LEU A 546 -23.95 -18.60 2.21
CA LEU A 546 -22.58 -19.05 1.98
C LEU A 546 -21.64 -17.93 1.48
N GLY A 547 -22.18 -16.73 1.19
CA GLY A 547 -21.41 -15.64 0.60
C GLY A 547 -20.47 -14.91 1.55
N HIS A 548 -19.45 -14.29 0.96
CA HIS A 548 -18.43 -13.44 1.57
C HIS A 548 -18.11 -12.28 0.63
N ALA A 549 -17.64 -11.17 1.18
CA ALA A 549 -17.27 -9.99 0.42
C ALA A 549 -15.91 -9.43 0.88
N ALA A 550 -15.08 -9.00 -0.05
CA ALA A 550 -13.83 -8.30 0.25
C ALA A 550 -13.76 -6.98 -0.51
N VAL A 551 -13.60 -5.87 0.20
CA VAL A 551 -13.62 -4.51 -0.37
C VAL A 551 -12.20 -4.02 -0.60
N PHE A 552 -11.95 -3.46 -1.79
CA PHE A 552 -10.66 -2.95 -2.22
C PHE A 552 -10.78 -1.43 -2.42
N PRO A 553 -10.18 -0.60 -1.54
CA PRO A 553 -10.41 0.85 -1.52
C PRO A 553 -10.06 1.58 -2.82
N LEU A 554 -9.07 1.09 -3.58
CA LEU A 554 -8.64 1.68 -4.85
C LEU A 554 -9.35 1.09 -6.08
N GLY A 555 -10.23 0.12 -5.87
CA GLY A 555 -10.81 -0.69 -6.93
C GLY A 555 -9.89 -1.82 -7.40
N ILE A 556 -10.39 -2.64 -8.31
CA ILE A 556 -9.68 -3.74 -8.95
C ILE A 556 -9.73 -3.49 -10.46
N ASP A 557 -8.56 -3.25 -11.04
CA ASP A 557 -8.40 -3.08 -12.48
C ASP A 557 -7.72 -4.33 -13.07
N GLY A 558 -8.42 -5.05 -13.94
CA GLY A 558 -7.93 -6.27 -14.59
C GLY A 558 -8.91 -7.44 -14.47
N ASP A 559 -8.67 -8.50 -15.25
CA ASP A 559 -9.41 -9.77 -15.15
C ASP A 559 -8.67 -10.67 -14.17
N TYR A 560 -9.27 -10.97 -13.01
CA TYR A 560 -8.64 -11.74 -11.95
C TYR A 560 -9.34 -13.07 -11.72
N GLU A 561 -8.54 -14.07 -11.36
CA GLU A 561 -9.01 -15.34 -10.84
C GLU A 561 -8.90 -15.35 -9.31
N LEU A 562 -9.90 -15.92 -8.65
CA LEU A 562 -9.86 -16.13 -7.21
C LEU A 562 -9.31 -17.51 -6.88
N TRP A 563 -8.33 -17.56 -5.99
CA TRP A 563 -7.68 -18.77 -5.52
C TRP A 563 -7.89 -18.93 -4.02
N GLU A 564 -8.23 -20.13 -3.60
CA GLU A 564 -8.27 -20.59 -2.21
C GLU A 564 -7.08 -21.54 -2.00
N ASP A 565 -6.08 -21.07 -1.26
CA ASP A 565 -4.75 -21.67 -1.17
C ASP A 565 -4.15 -21.85 -2.59
N GLU A 566 -3.94 -23.10 -3.02
CA GLU A 566 -3.50 -23.46 -4.37
C GLU A 566 -4.63 -23.97 -5.27
N ARG A 567 -5.88 -23.94 -4.80
CA ARG A 567 -7.05 -24.34 -5.57
C ARG A 567 -7.71 -23.09 -6.17
N ARG A 568 -7.84 -23.06 -7.48
CA ARG A 568 -8.67 -22.06 -8.14
C ARG A 568 -10.14 -22.27 -7.78
N LEU A 569 -10.81 -21.19 -7.39
CA LEU A 569 -12.25 -21.16 -7.16
C LEU A 569 -13.01 -20.93 -8.49
N GLY A 570 -14.26 -21.38 -8.57
CA GLY A 570 -15.11 -21.14 -9.73
C GLY A 570 -16.48 -21.82 -9.65
N PRO A 571 -17.39 -21.51 -10.59
CA PRO A 571 -17.21 -20.59 -11.72
C PRO A 571 -17.10 -19.11 -11.31
N GLY A 572 -16.29 -18.34 -12.05
CA GLY A 572 -16.20 -16.89 -11.91
C GLY A 572 -17.36 -16.16 -12.57
N ARG A 573 -17.50 -14.85 -12.30
CA ARG A 573 -18.58 -13.97 -12.79
C ARG A 573 -19.99 -14.47 -12.41
N SER A 574 -20.09 -15.14 -11.27
CA SER A 574 -21.34 -15.75 -10.79
C SER A 574 -22.31 -14.70 -10.23
N GLU A 575 -23.61 -14.95 -10.33
CA GLU A 575 -24.62 -14.07 -9.73
C GLU A 575 -24.58 -14.13 -8.20
N HIS A 576 -24.84 -13.02 -7.51
CA HIS A 576 -24.77 -12.94 -6.04
C HIS A 576 -25.65 -13.98 -5.33
N ASP A 577 -26.85 -14.27 -5.86
CA ASP A 577 -27.75 -15.25 -5.25
C ASP A 577 -27.20 -16.68 -5.38
N ASP A 578 -26.50 -16.99 -6.48
CA ASP A 578 -25.84 -18.28 -6.67
C ASP A 578 -24.59 -18.41 -5.79
N ILE A 579 -23.83 -17.34 -5.60
CA ILE A 579 -22.72 -17.28 -4.62
C ILE A 579 -23.24 -17.55 -3.19
N ARG A 580 -24.36 -16.93 -2.81
CA ARG A 580 -24.93 -17.04 -1.45
C ARG A 580 -25.64 -18.36 -1.21
N GLY A 581 -26.32 -18.91 -2.22
CA GLY A 581 -27.17 -20.10 -2.09
C GLY A 581 -26.53 -21.40 -2.58
N GLY A 582 -25.70 -21.35 -3.63
CA GLY A 582 -25.09 -22.51 -4.28
C GLY A 582 -23.71 -22.89 -3.75
N GLY A 583 -22.89 -21.91 -3.36
CA GLY A 583 -21.54 -22.16 -2.82
C GLY A 583 -20.56 -22.73 -3.85
N ASN A 584 -19.70 -23.67 -3.41
CA ASN A 584 -18.75 -24.43 -4.24
C ASN A 584 -17.62 -23.60 -4.88
N GLY A 585 -17.24 -22.47 -4.30
CA GLY A 585 -16.16 -21.63 -4.85
C GLY A 585 -16.62 -20.62 -5.89
N GLN A 586 -17.92 -20.38 -6.04
CA GLN A 586 -18.41 -19.33 -6.94
C GLN A 586 -17.94 -17.94 -6.50
N TYR A 587 -17.59 -17.08 -7.45
CA TYR A 587 -17.17 -15.71 -7.17
C TYR A 587 -17.50 -14.72 -8.29
N ASP A 588 -17.51 -13.44 -7.94
CA ASP A 588 -17.59 -12.29 -8.84
C ASP A 588 -16.60 -11.20 -8.41
N VAL A 589 -15.99 -10.53 -9.38
CA VAL A 589 -15.03 -9.44 -9.16
C VAL A 589 -15.64 -8.16 -9.73
N ALA A 590 -16.27 -7.38 -8.85
CA ALA A 590 -16.80 -6.06 -9.16
C ALA A 590 -15.71 -4.98 -9.02
N PRO A 591 -15.94 -3.73 -9.47
CA PRO A 591 -14.90 -2.70 -9.53
C PRO A 591 -14.16 -2.41 -8.23
N ASN A 592 -14.75 -2.65 -7.06
CA ASN A 592 -14.13 -2.42 -5.76
C ASN A 592 -14.47 -3.48 -4.71
N VAL A 593 -15.07 -4.59 -5.13
CA VAL A 593 -15.48 -5.67 -4.21
C VAL A 593 -15.41 -7.01 -4.90
N VAL A 594 -14.90 -8.01 -4.19
CA VAL A 594 -14.98 -9.41 -4.61
C VAL A 594 -16.03 -10.10 -3.76
N HIS A 595 -17.06 -10.64 -4.40
CA HIS A 595 -18.04 -11.49 -3.76
C HIS A 595 -17.67 -12.95 -4.03
N PHE A 596 -17.66 -13.80 -3.02
CA PHE A 596 -17.26 -15.20 -3.21
C PHE A 596 -17.86 -16.13 -2.17
N SER A 597 -17.82 -17.42 -2.45
CA SER A 597 -18.07 -18.51 -1.50
C SER A 597 -16.82 -19.39 -1.43
N THR A 598 -16.65 -20.10 -0.33
CA THR A 598 -15.54 -21.05 -0.18
C THR A 598 -15.84 -22.35 -0.92
N SER A 599 -14.82 -23.15 -1.23
CA SER A 599 -15.00 -24.38 -2.02
C SER A 599 -15.85 -25.45 -1.32
N ASP A 600 -16.01 -25.36 0.00
CA ASP A 600 -16.74 -26.32 0.84
C ASP A 600 -17.83 -25.66 1.71
N GLY A 601 -18.13 -24.38 1.49
CA GLY A 601 -19.13 -23.62 2.24
C GLY A 601 -18.71 -23.21 3.66
N SER A 602 -17.46 -23.47 4.06
CA SER A 602 -16.91 -22.98 5.34
C SER A 602 -16.83 -21.44 5.40
N ASP A 603 -16.81 -20.86 6.61
CA ASP A 603 -16.63 -19.43 6.77
C ASP A 603 -15.18 -19.02 6.48
N ALA A 604 -14.93 -18.34 5.35
CA ALA A 604 -13.63 -17.85 4.90
C ALA A 604 -12.87 -17.04 5.96
N ARG A 605 -13.57 -16.40 6.91
CA ARG A 605 -12.94 -15.64 8.01
C ARG A 605 -12.30 -16.53 9.07
N ARG A 606 -12.66 -17.81 9.12
CA ARG A 606 -12.37 -18.71 10.25
C ARG A 606 -11.81 -20.08 9.84
N ASN A 607 -11.84 -20.42 8.56
CA ASN A 607 -11.37 -21.72 8.06
C ASN A 607 -9.84 -21.82 7.92
N GLY A 608 -9.10 -20.73 8.11
CA GLY A 608 -7.64 -20.71 8.11
C GLY A 608 -6.98 -20.73 6.73
N ARG A 609 -7.77 -20.72 5.64
CA ARG A 609 -7.29 -20.69 4.26
C ARG A 609 -6.86 -19.30 3.82
N VAL A 610 -6.07 -19.23 2.75
CA VAL A 610 -5.60 -17.98 2.15
C VAL A 610 -6.36 -17.74 0.84
N TYR A 611 -6.93 -16.56 0.68
CA TYR A 611 -7.62 -16.18 -0.55
C TYR A 611 -6.77 -15.19 -1.32
N THR A 612 -6.56 -15.43 -2.61
CA THR A 612 -5.68 -14.60 -3.44
C THR A 612 -6.31 -14.33 -4.80
N LEU A 613 -6.34 -13.05 -5.21
CA LEU A 613 -6.60 -12.67 -6.60
C LEU A 613 -5.31 -12.82 -7.40
N ARG A 614 -5.35 -13.60 -8.46
CA ARG A 614 -4.24 -13.76 -9.42
C ARG A 614 -4.67 -13.16 -10.75
N LEU A 615 -3.87 -12.25 -11.32
CA LEU A 615 -4.20 -11.64 -12.61
C LEU A 615 -4.24 -12.75 -13.68
N ARG A 616 -5.32 -12.82 -14.45
CA ARG A 616 -5.44 -13.80 -15.52
C ARG A 616 -4.41 -13.43 -16.61
N PRO A 617 -3.53 -14.35 -17.02
CA PRO A 617 -2.65 -14.11 -18.16
C PRO A 617 -3.50 -13.82 -19.40
N VAL A 618 -3.09 -12.87 -20.23
CA VAL A 618 -3.72 -12.69 -21.56
C VAL A 618 -3.45 -13.97 -22.34
N GLY A 619 -4.47 -14.83 -22.44
CA GLY A 619 -4.37 -16.13 -23.10
C GLY A 619 -3.96 -15.99 -24.56
N ARG A 620 -3.17 -16.94 -25.07
CA ARG A 620 -2.99 -17.06 -26.52
C ARG A 620 -4.29 -17.58 -27.11
N THR A 621 -4.57 -17.27 -28.37
CA THR A 621 -5.77 -17.74 -29.11
C THR A 621 -5.91 -19.28 -29.23
N SER A 622 -4.99 -20.06 -28.64
CA SER A 622 -4.97 -21.53 -28.65
C SER A 622 -5.17 -22.16 -27.26
N ASP A 623 -5.24 -21.36 -26.19
CA ASP A 623 -5.49 -21.87 -24.84
C ASP A 623 -6.99 -22.19 -24.66
N PRO A 624 -7.36 -23.22 -23.86
CA PRO A 624 -8.75 -23.47 -23.50
C PRO A 624 -9.42 -22.22 -22.92
N VAL A 625 -10.55 -21.82 -23.50
CA VAL A 625 -11.34 -20.68 -23.05
C VAL A 625 -12.34 -21.16 -22.01
N LEU A 626 -12.21 -20.69 -20.78
CA LEU A 626 -13.14 -21.07 -19.73
C LEU A 626 -14.51 -20.41 -19.94
N VAL A 627 -15.57 -21.19 -19.72
CA VAL A 627 -16.96 -20.73 -19.73
C VAL A 627 -17.34 -20.25 -18.33
N GLU A 628 -17.38 -18.92 -18.15
CA GLU A 628 -17.72 -18.24 -16.89
C GLU A 628 -18.99 -17.40 -17.02
N GLY A 629 -19.57 -16.97 -15.89
CA GLY A 629 -20.80 -16.18 -15.89
C GLY A 629 -22.00 -16.93 -16.49
N ILE A 630 -22.08 -18.24 -16.19
CA ILE A 630 -23.14 -19.13 -16.66
C ILE A 630 -24.48 -18.66 -16.09
N ARG A 631 -25.44 -18.37 -16.96
CA ARG A 631 -26.82 -18.01 -16.62
C ARG A 631 -27.76 -19.11 -17.03
N LYS A 632 -28.75 -19.37 -16.19
CA LYS A 632 -29.81 -20.32 -16.50
C LYS A 632 -30.78 -19.69 -17.50
N GLU A 633 -31.08 -20.42 -18.56
CA GLU A 633 -32.18 -20.10 -19.47
C GLU A 633 -33.39 -21.03 -19.21
N ASP A 634 -34.47 -20.82 -19.95
CA ASP A 634 -35.62 -21.72 -19.95
C ASP A 634 -35.23 -23.17 -20.28
N GLY A 635 -35.87 -24.12 -19.61
CA GLY A 635 -35.63 -25.55 -19.82
C GLY A 635 -34.27 -26.02 -19.30
N LEU A 636 -33.55 -26.82 -20.10
CA LEU A 636 -32.24 -27.40 -19.76
C LEU A 636 -31.05 -26.54 -20.20
N ALA A 637 -31.30 -25.42 -20.89
CA ALA A 637 -30.25 -24.59 -21.44
C ALA A 637 -29.59 -23.65 -20.41
N TYR A 638 -28.36 -23.29 -20.73
CA TYR A 638 -27.50 -22.34 -20.06
C TYR A 638 -26.82 -21.47 -21.10
N THR A 639 -26.48 -20.24 -20.73
CA THR A 639 -25.73 -19.32 -21.58
C THR A 639 -24.57 -18.68 -20.84
N ALA A 640 -23.49 -18.40 -21.54
CA ALA A 640 -22.35 -17.69 -20.98
C ALA A 640 -21.71 -16.77 -22.04
N VAL A 641 -21.45 -15.52 -21.64
CA VAL A 641 -20.79 -14.53 -22.50
C VAL A 641 -19.28 -14.74 -22.43
N LEU A 642 -18.67 -14.88 -23.59
CA LEU A 642 -17.24 -15.17 -23.71
C LEU A 642 -16.42 -13.87 -23.61
N PRO A 643 -15.25 -13.91 -22.96
CA PRO A 643 -14.43 -12.72 -22.71
C PRO A 643 -13.76 -12.17 -23.98
N VAL A 644 -13.68 -12.98 -25.03
CA VAL A 644 -13.11 -12.62 -26.34
C VAL A 644 -13.99 -13.19 -27.43
N ALA A 645 -14.03 -12.50 -28.57
CA ALA A 645 -14.65 -13.03 -29.77
C ALA A 645 -13.84 -14.23 -30.25
N LEU A 646 -14.47 -15.41 -30.28
CA LEU A 646 -13.86 -16.62 -30.78
C LEU A 646 -13.93 -16.64 -32.31
N ASP A 647 -12.77 -16.87 -32.93
CA ASP A 647 -12.63 -17.18 -34.35
C ASP A 647 -12.11 -18.62 -34.45
N GLY A 648 -12.88 -19.51 -35.12
CA GLY A 648 -12.59 -20.94 -35.23
C GLY A 648 -13.70 -21.88 -34.75
N ASP A 649 -13.51 -23.19 -34.95
CA ASP A 649 -14.44 -24.24 -34.49
C ASP A 649 -14.03 -24.70 -33.09
N TYR A 650 -14.90 -24.54 -32.08
CA TYR A 650 -14.60 -24.89 -30.69
C TYR A 650 -15.44 -26.07 -30.21
N GLU A 651 -14.81 -26.92 -29.41
CA GLU A 651 -15.48 -28.02 -28.70
C GLU A 651 -15.71 -27.62 -27.25
N LEU A 652 -16.91 -27.89 -26.72
CA LEU A 652 -17.22 -27.68 -25.31
C LEU A 652 -16.89 -28.93 -24.51
N TRP A 653 -16.18 -28.74 -23.40
CA TRP A 653 -15.76 -29.78 -22.47
C TRP A 653 -16.34 -29.49 -21.09
N GLU A 654 -16.90 -30.51 -20.48
CA GLU A 654 -17.31 -30.57 -19.07
C GLU A 654 -16.28 -31.41 -18.32
N ASP A 655 -15.49 -30.78 -17.46
CA ASP A 655 -14.26 -31.31 -16.88
C ASP A 655 -13.32 -31.82 -17.99
N GLU A 656 -13.10 -33.14 -18.05
CA GLU A 656 -12.31 -33.81 -19.09
C GLU A 656 -13.19 -34.58 -20.10
N CYS A 657 -14.50 -34.37 -20.08
CA CYS A 657 -15.45 -35.01 -20.98
C CYS A 657 -15.95 -34.03 -22.03
N ARG A 658 -15.76 -34.36 -23.31
CA ARG A 658 -16.33 -33.58 -24.41
C ARG A 658 -17.85 -33.70 -24.42
N LEU A 659 -18.54 -32.55 -24.44
CA LEU A 659 -19.98 -32.46 -24.61
C LEU A 659 -20.37 -32.56 -26.10
N GLY A 660 -21.62 -32.92 -26.38
CA GLY A 660 -22.16 -32.91 -27.73
C GLY A 660 -23.58 -33.46 -27.85
N PRO A 661 -24.21 -33.33 -29.03
CA PRO A 661 -23.66 -32.75 -30.26
C PRO A 661 -23.46 -31.22 -30.20
N GLY A 662 -22.42 -30.73 -30.86
CA GLY A 662 -22.18 -29.30 -31.07
C GLY A 662 -23.02 -28.73 -32.22
N ARG A 663 -23.10 -27.39 -32.33
CA ARG A 663 -23.94 -26.68 -33.33
C ARG A 663 -25.42 -27.08 -33.23
N SER A 664 -25.87 -27.38 -32.02
CA SER A 664 -27.26 -27.76 -31.76
C SER A 664 -28.17 -26.55 -31.85
N GLU A 665 -29.38 -26.72 -32.40
CA GLU A 665 -30.38 -25.66 -32.37
C GLU A 665 -30.75 -25.33 -30.91
N HIS A 666 -30.92 -24.04 -30.63
CA HIS A 666 -31.14 -23.54 -29.26
C HIS A 666 -32.35 -24.20 -28.58
N ASP A 667 -33.43 -24.43 -29.34
CA ASP A 667 -34.63 -25.13 -28.83
C ASP A 667 -34.34 -26.59 -28.46
N GLY A 668 -33.42 -27.26 -29.17
CA GLY A 668 -32.94 -28.60 -28.83
C GLY A 668 -32.17 -28.61 -27.51
N ILE A 669 -31.29 -27.62 -27.31
CA ILE A 669 -30.54 -27.45 -26.05
C ILE A 669 -31.52 -27.26 -24.87
N ARG A 670 -32.59 -26.47 -25.08
CA ARG A 670 -33.61 -26.20 -24.05
C ARG A 670 -34.47 -27.42 -23.73
N ALA A 671 -34.91 -28.17 -24.74
CA ALA A 671 -35.89 -29.23 -24.58
C ALA A 671 -35.27 -30.61 -24.29
N VAL A 672 -34.15 -30.94 -24.93
CA VAL A 672 -33.53 -32.28 -24.90
C VAL A 672 -32.33 -32.33 -23.96
N GLY A 673 -31.47 -31.31 -24.00
CA GLY A 673 -30.26 -31.26 -23.18
C GLY A 673 -29.21 -32.31 -23.57
N ASN A 674 -28.69 -33.05 -22.60
CA ASN A 674 -27.69 -34.13 -22.76
C ASN A 674 -26.34 -33.68 -23.35
N GLY A 675 -25.81 -32.54 -22.91
CA GLY A 675 -24.52 -32.03 -23.40
C GLY A 675 -24.60 -31.33 -24.75
N GLN A 676 -25.79 -31.05 -25.29
CA GLN A 676 -25.93 -30.25 -26.51
C GLN A 676 -25.41 -28.82 -26.30
N TYR A 677 -24.73 -28.28 -27.31
CA TYR A 677 -24.20 -26.91 -27.25
C TYR A 677 -24.12 -26.24 -28.62
N ASP A 678 -24.04 -24.90 -28.60
CA ASP A 678 -23.77 -24.02 -29.73
C ASP A 678 -22.81 -22.90 -29.31
N VAL A 679 -21.84 -22.57 -30.15
CA VAL A 679 -20.81 -21.55 -29.88
C VAL A 679 -20.91 -20.48 -30.95
N ALA A 680 -21.39 -19.30 -30.55
CA ALA A 680 -21.35 -18.09 -31.35
C ALA A 680 -20.13 -17.24 -30.95
N PRO A 681 -19.75 -16.21 -31.74
CA PRO A 681 -18.50 -15.48 -31.53
C PRO A 681 -18.29 -14.97 -30.10
N ASN A 682 -19.35 -14.51 -29.42
CA ASN A 682 -19.24 -13.95 -28.06
C ASN A 682 -20.09 -14.68 -27.02
N VAL A 683 -20.72 -15.80 -27.36
CA VAL A 683 -21.65 -16.49 -26.46
C VAL A 683 -21.66 -17.98 -26.73
N VAL A 684 -21.75 -18.78 -25.68
CA VAL A 684 -22.02 -20.23 -25.77
C VAL A 684 -23.39 -20.51 -25.15
N HIS A 685 -24.21 -21.30 -25.84
CA HIS A 685 -25.43 -21.89 -25.29
C HIS A 685 -25.18 -23.39 -25.12
N PHE A 686 -25.53 -23.96 -23.97
CA PHE A 686 -25.25 -25.37 -23.71
C PHE A 686 -26.20 -25.98 -22.67
N SER A 687 -26.16 -27.30 -22.56
CA SER A 687 -26.78 -28.08 -21.49
C SER A 687 -25.73 -28.97 -20.84
N THR A 688 -25.93 -29.34 -19.58
CA THR A 688 -25.03 -30.29 -18.90
C THR A 688 -25.26 -31.71 -19.42
N SER A 689 -24.27 -32.57 -19.24
CA SER A 689 -24.34 -33.97 -19.72
C SER A 689 -25.44 -34.79 -19.04
N ASP A 690 -25.82 -34.42 -17.82
CA ASP A 690 -26.74 -35.16 -16.95
C ASP A 690 -27.95 -34.34 -16.46
N GLY A 691 -28.13 -33.11 -16.98
CA GLY A 691 -29.21 -32.21 -16.59
C GLY A 691 -29.00 -31.53 -15.23
N SER A 692 -27.85 -31.70 -14.58
CA SER A 692 -27.49 -30.97 -13.37
C SER A 692 -27.37 -29.45 -13.63
N ASP A 693 -27.54 -28.62 -12.59
CA ASP A 693 -27.42 -27.17 -12.75
C ASP A 693 -25.95 -26.77 -12.95
N ALA A 694 -25.59 -26.36 -14.17
CA ALA A 694 -24.23 -25.97 -14.56
C ALA A 694 -23.63 -24.87 -13.67
N ARG A 695 -24.48 -24.05 -13.02
CA ARG A 695 -24.02 -22.99 -12.10
C ARG A 695 -23.58 -23.53 -10.74
N ARG A 696 -24.06 -24.71 -10.35
CA ARG A 696 -23.97 -25.22 -8.97
C ARG A 696 -23.37 -26.63 -8.86
N ASN A 697 -23.22 -27.34 -9.98
CA ASN A 697 -22.74 -28.72 -9.99
C ASN A 697 -21.23 -28.88 -9.74
N GLY A 698 -20.48 -27.76 -9.68
CA GLY A 698 -19.05 -27.75 -9.35
C GLY A 698 -18.14 -28.23 -10.48
N ARG A 699 -18.67 -28.43 -11.70
CA ARG A 699 -17.90 -28.84 -12.89
C ARG A 699 -17.27 -27.64 -13.60
N VAL A 700 -16.18 -27.90 -14.31
CA VAL A 700 -15.42 -26.90 -15.07
C VAL A 700 -15.77 -27.00 -16.55
N TYR A 701 -16.26 -25.92 -17.14
CA TYR A 701 -16.64 -25.89 -18.55
C TYR A 701 -15.59 -25.15 -19.39
N THR A 702 -14.98 -25.81 -20.38
CA THR A 702 -13.94 -25.20 -21.24
C THR A 702 -14.26 -25.36 -22.72
N LEU A 703 -14.06 -24.29 -23.49
CA LEU A 703 -14.04 -24.31 -24.94
C LEU A 703 -12.60 -24.55 -25.41
N ARG A 704 -12.39 -25.61 -26.17
CA ARG A 704 -11.08 -25.97 -26.72
C ARG A 704 -11.13 -25.81 -28.23
N LEU A 705 -10.18 -25.08 -28.82
CA LEU A 705 -10.11 -24.92 -30.27
C LEU A 705 -9.92 -26.30 -30.90
N ARG A 706 -10.79 -26.65 -31.85
CA ARG A 706 -10.68 -27.91 -32.57
C ARG A 706 -9.42 -27.86 -33.44
N PRO A 707 -8.52 -28.87 -33.34
CA PRO A 707 -7.32 -28.90 -34.17
C PRO A 707 -7.70 -28.85 -35.66
N VAL A 708 -6.97 -28.06 -36.45
CA VAL A 708 -7.11 -28.07 -37.92
C VAL A 708 -6.80 -29.49 -38.41
N ARG A 709 -7.83 -30.19 -38.91
CA ARG A 709 -7.71 -31.58 -39.41
C ARG A 709 -6.75 -31.63 -40.59
N LYS A 710 -5.92 -32.67 -40.65
CA LYS A 710 -5.16 -32.98 -41.88
C LYS A 710 -6.13 -33.59 -42.90
N THR A 711 -5.91 -33.33 -44.18
CA THR A 711 -6.75 -33.78 -45.31
C THR A 711 -6.93 -35.30 -45.44
N SER A 712 -6.25 -36.11 -44.61
CA SER A 712 -6.34 -37.57 -44.58
C SER A 712 -7.22 -38.14 -43.45
N ASP A 713 -7.74 -37.31 -42.54
CA ASP A 713 -8.48 -37.79 -41.36
C ASP A 713 -9.94 -38.15 -41.71
N PRO A 714 -10.53 -39.21 -41.12
CA PRO A 714 -11.93 -39.55 -41.32
C PRO A 714 -12.88 -38.40 -40.98
N VAL A 715 -13.81 -38.11 -41.88
CA VAL A 715 -14.84 -37.08 -41.71
C VAL A 715 -16.06 -37.70 -41.05
N LEU A 716 -16.23 -37.45 -39.75
CA LEU A 716 -17.42 -37.89 -39.03
C LEU A 716 -18.69 -37.28 -39.66
N VAL A 717 -19.70 -38.12 -39.88
CA VAL A 717 -21.00 -37.74 -40.41
C VAL A 717 -21.89 -37.30 -39.24
N GLU A 718 -22.10 -35.99 -39.13
CA GLU A 718 -22.91 -35.37 -38.07
C GLU A 718 -24.20 -34.76 -38.69
N GLY A 719 -25.21 -34.47 -37.86
CA GLY A 719 -26.42 -33.79 -38.31
C GLY A 719 -27.31 -34.59 -39.28
N ILE A 720 -27.39 -35.92 -39.10
CA ILE A 720 -28.17 -36.82 -39.96
C ILE A 720 -29.67 -36.48 -39.89
N ARG A 721 -30.27 -36.23 -41.05
CA ARG A 721 -31.70 -35.97 -41.24
C ARG A 721 -32.34 -37.12 -42.00
N LYS A 722 -33.58 -37.44 -41.64
CA LYS A 722 -34.35 -38.44 -42.37
C LYS A 722 -34.84 -37.84 -43.68
N GLU A 723 -34.75 -38.62 -44.73
CA GLU A 723 -35.29 -38.30 -46.05
C GLU A 723 -36.34 -39.35 -46.47
N GLU A 724 -36.82 -39.26 -47.71
CA GLU A 724 -37.82 -40.19 -48.24
C GLU A 724 -37.31 -41.64 -48.32
N GLY A 725 -38.18 -42.60 -48.00
CA GLY A 725 -37.89 -44.03 -48.08
C GLY A 725 -36.75 -44.45 -47.14
N PHE A 726 -35.78 -45.21 -47.66
CA PHE A 726 -34.63 -45.70 -46.89
C PHE A 726 -33.52 -44.65 -46.71
N ALA A 727 -33.65 -43.47 -47.31
CA ALA A 727 -32.58 -42.48 -47.35
C ALA A 727 -32.48 -41.60 -46.09
N TYR A 728 -31.26 -41.13 -45.85
CA TYR A 728 -30.83 -40.17 -44.85
C TYR A 728 -29.86 -39.19 -45.50
N THR A 729 -29.86 -37.94 -45.03
CA THR A 729 -28.94 -36.91 -45.49
C THR A 729 -28.11 -36.37 -44.34
N ALA A 730 -26.86 -35.99 -44.61
CA ALA A 730 -26.01 -35.29 -43.66
C ALA A 730 -25.22 -34.21 -44.40
N ALA A 731 -25.19 -33.00 -43.84
CA ALA A 731 -24.41 -31.91 -44.42
C ALA A 731 -22.92 -32.20 -44.23
N LEU A 732 -22.15 -32.05 -45.31
CA LEU A 732 -20.70 -32.19 -45.30
C LEU A 732 -20.05 -30.80 -45.35
N PRO A 733 -18.82 -30.64 -44.84
CA PRO A 733 -18.06 -29.42 -45.06
C PRO A 733 -17.95 -29.14 -46.57
N ALA A 734 -18.08 -27.88 -46.97
CA ALA A 734 -18.24 -27.47 -48.37
C ALA A 734 -17.05 -27.74 -49.32
N ALA A 735 -16.01 -28.47 -48.86
CA ALA A 735 -14.76 -28.68 -49.59
C ALA A 735 -14.17 -30.08 -49.35
N LEU A 736 -14.93 -31.15 -49.60
CA LEU A 736 -14.36 -32.49 -49.69
C LEU A 736 -13.82 -32.73 -51.10
N GLU A 737 -12.50 -32.58 -51.28
CA GLU A 737 -11.80 -32.98 -52.50
C GLU A 737 -11.38 -34.46 -52.40
N GLY A 738 -11.69 -35.26 -53.42
CA GLY A 738 -11.32 -36.68 -53.53
C GLY A 738 -12.50 -37.67 -53.41
N ASN A 739 -12.21 -38.96 -53.57
CA ASN A 739 -13.20 -40.02 -53.44
C ASN A 739 -13.29 -40.46 -51.98
N TYR A 740 -14.51 -40.52 -51.43
CA TYR A 740 -14.74 -40.92 -50.05
C TYR A 740 -15.56 -42.21 -49.95
N GLU A 741 -15.15 -43.08 -49.03
CA GLU A 741 -15.88 -44.27 -48.64
C GLU A 741 -16.67 -44.01 -47.37
N LEU A 742 -17.92 -44.47 -47.31
CA LEU A 742 -18.72 -44.42 -46.09
C LEU A 742 -18.41 -45.63 -45.22
N TRP A 743 -18.19 -45.39 -43.93
CA TRP A 743 -17.90 -46.41 -42.93
C TRP A 743 -18.86 -46.25 -41.75
N GLU A 744 -19.32 -47.38 -41.24
CA GLU A 744 -20.08 -47.53 -40.00
C GLU A 744 -19.15 -48.19 -38.98
N GLY A 745 -18.64 -47.42 -38.02
CA GLY A 745 -17.51 -47.85 -37.20
C GLY A 745 -16.29 -48.24 -38.07
N GLU A 746 -15.89 -49.51 -38.00
CA GLU A 746 -14.81 -50.12 -38.79
C GLU A 746 -15.30 -50.92 -40.01
N GLN A 747 -16.61 -50.90 -40.31
CA GLN A 747 -17.16 -51.62 -41.45
C GLN A 747 -17.47 -50.66 -42.60
N ARG A 748 -17.01 -51.00 -43.80
CA ARG A 748 -17.34 -50.25 -45.00
C ARG A 748 -18.82 -50.44 -45.38
N VAL A 749 -19.49 -49.34 -45.63
CA VAL A 749 -20.87 -49.26 -46.12
C VAL A 749 -20.83 -49.09 -47.64
N GLY A 750 -21.69 -49.80 -48.37
CA GLY A 750 -21.74 -49.70 -49.83
C GLY A 750 -22.87 -50.53 -50.45
N PRO A 751 -23.12 -50.36 -51.76
CA PRO A 751 -22.26 -49.69 -52.73
C PRO A 751 -22.32 -48.14 -52.72
N GLY A 752 -21.20 -47.49 -53.02
CA GLY A 752 -21.09 -46.03 -53.14
C GLY A 752 -21.34 -45.52 -54.56
N GLY A 753 -21.61 -44.21 -54.70
CA GLY A 753 -21.88 -43.57 -56.00
C GLY A 753 -23.26 -43.92 -56.60
N CYS A 754 -24.21 -44.30 -55.76
CA CYS A 754 -25.55 -44.71 -56.21
C CYS A 754 -26.43 -43.48 -56.54
N TYR A 755 -27.41 -43.66 -57.43
CA TYR A 755 -28.41 -42.62 -57.66
C TYR A 755 -29.31 -42.45 -56.43
N HIS A 756 -29.71 -41.21 -56.13
CA HIS A 756 -30.57 -40.91 -54.96
C HIS A 756 -31.88 -41.71 -54.98
N ALA A 757 -32.44 -41.96 -56.16
CA ALA A 757 -33.65 -42.78 -56.31
C ALA A 757 -33.45 -44.22 -55.80
N ASP A 758 -32.28 -44.83 -56.03
CA ASP A 758 -31.97 -46.19 -55.59
C ASP A 758 -31.70 -46.23 -54.08
N ILE A 759 -31.08 -45.18 -53.52
CA ILE A 759 -30.88 -45.04 -52.07
C ILE A 759 -32.24 -44.96 -51.35
N ARG A 760 -33.20 -44.20 -51.92
CA ARG A 760 -34.55 -44.05 -51.36
C ARG A 760 -35.37 -45.34 -51.44
N THR A 761 -35.27 -46.09 -52.53
CA THR A 761 -36.18 -47.20 -52.83
C THR A 761 -35.63 -48.58 -52.46
N GLN A 762 -34.31 -48.79 -52.55
CA GLN A 762 -33.68 -50.10 -52.35
C GLN A 762 -32.90 -50.18 -51.02
N GLY A 763 -32.31 -49.08 -50.55
CA GLY A 763 -31.59 -49.06 -49.27
C GLY A 763 -30.30 -49.90 -49.28
N GLU A 764 -30.10 -50.75 -48.25
CA GLU A 764 -29.00 -51.73 -48.08
C GLU A 764 -27.58 -51.13 -48.10
N GLY A 765 -27.37 -49.98 -47.45
CA GLY A 765 -26.03 -49.41 -47.35
C GLY A 765 -25.58 -48.63 -48.60
N ARG A 766 -26.48 -48.37 -49.55
CA ARG A 766 -26.21 -47.52 -50.71
C ARG A 766 -25.98 -46.08 -50.26
N TYR A 767 -24.98 -45.42 -50.86
CA TYR A 767 -24.69 -44.01 -50.56
C TYR A 767 -24.14 -43.23 -51.76
N HIS A 768 -24.21 -41.91 -51.66
CA HIS A 768 -23.68 -40.92 -52.60
C HIS A 768 -23.09 -39.73 -51.83
N VAL A 769 -21.89 -39.30 -52.22
CA VAL A 769 -21.20 -38.13 -51.66
C VAL A 769 -21.07 -37.09 -52.77
N GLY A 770 -21.70 -35.93 -52.64
CA GLY A 770 -21.62 -34.87 -53.63
C GLY A 770 -22.34 -33.59 -53.20
N ASP A 771 -21.96 -32.45 -53.78
CA ASP A 771 -22.59 -31.14 -53.55
C ASP A 771 -22.68 -30.71 -52.08
N GLY A 772 -21.68 -31.09 -51.28
CA GLY A 772 -21.64 -30.77 -49.84
C GLY A 772 -22.62 -31.57 -48.98
N VAL A 773 -23.17 -32.69 -49.50
CA VAL A 773 -24.11 -33.54 -48.77
C VAL A 773 -23.77 -35.02 -48.95
N LEU A 774 -23.91 -35.79 -47.88
CA LEU A 774 -23.95 -37.26 -47.92
C LEU A 774 -25.39 -37.70 -47.98
N TYR A 775 -25.75 -38.46 -49.01
CA TYR A 775 -27.00 -39.21 -49.10
C TYR A 775 -26.70 -40.69 -48.86
N PHE A 776 -27.35 -41.33 -47.89
CA PHE A 776 -27.08 -42.74 -47.58
C PHE A 776 -28.26 -43.48 -46.97
N SER A 777 -28.16 -44.80 -46.94
CA SER A 777 -29.05 -45.70 -46.20
C SER A 777 -28.23 -46.59 -45.28
N THR A 778 -28.85 -47.13 -44.23
CA THR A 778 -28.18 -48.10 -43.34
C THR A 778 -28.19 -49.49 -43.98
N PRO A 779 -27.14 -50.31 -43.81
CA PRO A 779 -27.07 -51.67 -44.38
C PRO A 779 -28.22 -52.59 -43.94
N ASP A 780 -28.69 -52.43 -42.70
CA ASP A 780 -29.73 -53.26 -42.08
C ASP A 780 -31.10 -52.56 -41.99
N GLY A 781 -31.24 -51.36 -42.55
CA GLY A 781 -32.48 -50.58 -42.53
C GLY A 781 -32.81 -49.93 -41.18
N SER A 782 -31.92 -49.98 -40.18
CA SER A 782 -32.08 -49.28 -38.90
C SER A 782 -32.07 -47.75 -39.05
N ASP A 783 -32.72 -47.01 -38.14
CA ASP A 783 -32.76 -45.55 -38.21
C ASP A 783 -31.43 -44.93 -37.80
N ALA A 784 -30.69 -44.38 -38.77
CA ALA A 784 -29.36 -43.80 -38.57
C ALA A 784 -29.29 -42.66 -37.54
N ARG A 785 -30.42 -42.05 -37.17
CA ARG A 785 -30.48 -40.97 -36.16
C ARG A 785 -30.54 -41.48 -34.73
N THR A 786 -30.98 -42.74 -34.54
CA THR A 786 -31.32 -43.30 -33.22
C THR A 786 -30.69 -44.67 -32.96
N ASN A 787 -30.05 -45.28 -33.96
CA ASN A 787 -29.45 -46.61 -33.84
C ASN A 787 -28.14 -46.65 -33.03
N GLY A 788 -27.65 -45.49 -32.54
CA GLY A 788 -26.47 -45.38 -31.69
C GLY A 788 -25.15 -45.67 -32.41
N ARG A 789 -25.15 -45.75 -33.74
CA ARG A 789 -23.95 -46.03 -34.56
C ARG A 789 -23.37 -44.75 -35.13
N PHE A 790 -22.05 -44.73 -35.31
CA PHE A 790 -21.33 -43.59 -35.86
C PHE A 790 -20.89 -43.87 -37.30
N TYR A 791 -21.12 -42.90 -38.18
CA TYR A 791 -20.73 -42.98 -39.59
C TYR A 791 -19.60 -42.00 -39.88
N GLN A 792 -18.66 -42.41 -40.72
CA GLN A 792 -17.52 -41.58 -41.11
C GLN A 792 -17.17 -41.78 -42.58
N LEU A 793 -16.77 -40.70 -43.25
CA LEU A 793 -16.22 -40.73 -44.60
C LEU A 793 -14.70 -40.84 -44.51
N ARG A 794 -14.12 -41.86 -45.11
CA ARG A 794 -12.66 -42.03 -45.19
C ARG A 794 -12.21 -41.72 -46.62
N LEU A 795 -11.18 -40.89 -46.77
CA LEU A 795 -10.59 -40.59 -48.08
C LEU A 795 -9.94 -41.86 -48.64
N THR A 796 -10.34 -42.26 -49.83
CA THR A 796 -9.66 -43.33 -50.56
C THR A 796 -8.33 -42.82 -51.14
N PRO A 797 -7.22 -43.57 -51.00
CA PRO A 797 -5.94 -43.21 -51.61
C PRO A 797 -6.00 -43.01 -53.12
#